data_AF-A0A7J6X7Q6-F1
#
_entry.id   AF-A0A7J6X7Q6-F1
#
_cell.length_a   1.000
_cell.length_b   1.000
_cell.length_c   1.000
_cell.angle_alpha   90.00
_cell.angle_beta   90.00
_cell.angle_gamma   90.00
#
_symmetry.space_group_name_H-M   'P 1'
#
loop_
_entity.id
_entity.type
_entity.pdbx_description
1 polymer ?
#
loop_
_entity_poly.entity_id
_entity_poly.type
_entity_poly.pdbx_seq_one_letter_code
_entity_poly.pdbx_strand_id
1 'polypeptide(L)'
;MGSNQNDVGILAMEIYFPPTCVQQEALEAHDGVSKGKYTIGLGQDCMAFCADTEDVISMSLTAVSSLLEKYKIDPKQIGRLEVGSETVIDKSKSIKTFLMQIFEEEGNTDIEGVDSTNACYGGTAALFNAVNWVESSSWDGRYGLVVCTDSAVYAEGPARPTGGAAAMAMLIGPNAPIAFESKFRGSHMAHVYDFYKPNLASEYPVVDGKLSQTCYLMALDSCYKRFCAKFEKLQGDQFSMSDADYFVFHSPYNKLVQKSFARLYFMDFLRNASSIEEAAKEKLAPFSSLTGDESYANRELEKTSQQVAKQLYDVKVQPTTLIPKQIGNMYTVSLYAAFASLIHNKHSALDGKRVVMFSYGSGLTSTMFSFQLREGQYPFSLSNIASVMDVTGKLESRQEVTPDSFIQTLQLMEHRYGAKDFVTSKDRSLLAAGTFYLTQVDTMYRRFYARKGEEDSIKGTTENGSVVNVRAFDGLQPQFAKFLESSPHRPDWIIYDFQSHWLPALAAQHDIPCAYFCVYSASTLSFLGPPKLLLSRVPEESRFNSIESFTTVPKWVTFPSNIVFRVHEVIKLMQIIESDIYASPDDVSALYRFGVAMRDSQFIALPTCVELESEWIKLLAELTEKPVIPVGSLHPATLDYYPDVKSPDEENKWVAIKEWLDKQNNESVLYVVFGTEARLTENQISEMAIGIEKSNFPFFWVLRTPHNHLESLADKDVISMLPDGFLDRIKDRGIVWTNWAPQVNILAHPSVRGMLSHSGWSSVKEALGFGRFLVLMPMTYDQGLVARLLEAKKLGLEVPRDERDGSFTSDSVAEYVRKVMVDKEGEVLRANAKRMKGVLPDKTEMGRCLDSFIEFLKTHKREPVVT
;
A
#
# COMPACT_ATOMS: atom_id res chain seq x y z
N MET A 1 -26.59 25.24 -17.14
CA MET A 1 -25.97 25.34 -18.48
C MET A 1 -25.19 24.06 -18.67
N GLY A 2 -25.68 23.15 -19.53
CA GLY A 2 -25.16 21.80 -19.65
C GLY A 2 -23.77 21.79 -20.27
N SER A 3 -22.77 21.32 -19.52
CA SER A 3 -21.47 20.95 -20.07
C SER A 3 -21.67 19.82 -21.07
N ASN A 4 -21.14 19.97 -22.28
CA ASN A 4 -21.18 18.96 -23.34
C ASN A 4 -20.75 17.58 -22.81
N GLN A 5 -21.71 16.64 -22.73
CA GLN A 5 -21.54 15.23 -22.36
C GLN A 5 -20.86 14.45 -23.50
N ASN A 6 -19.73 14.94 -24.00
CA ASN A 6 -19.03 14.27 -25.09
C ASN A 6 -18.18 13.14 -24.51
N ASP A 7 -18.31 11.95 -25.08
CA ASP A 7 -17.36 10.85 -24.94
C ASP A 7 -17.32 10.13 -23.57
N VAL A 8 -18.48 9.74 -23.06
CA VAL A 8 -18.58 8.87 -21.87
C VAL A 8 -17.94 7.51 -22.15
N GLY A 9 -17.12 7.03 -21.21
CA GLY A 9 -16.52 5.69 -21.31
C GLY A 9 -15.55 5.38 -20.20
N ILE A 10 -14.58 4.51 -20.48
CA ILE A 10 -13.62 4.02 -19.48
C ILE A 10 -12.45 5.01 -19.36
N LEU A 11 -12.30 5.58 -18.17
CA LEU A 11 -11.24 6.51 -17.80
C LEU A 11 -9.98 5.81 -17.28
N ALA A 12 -10.17 4.77 -16.49
CA ALA A 12 -9.11 4.02 -15.82
C ALA A 12 -9.48 2.54 -15.72
N MET A 13 -8.46 1.67 -15.74
CA MET A 13 -8.61 0.23 -15.58
C MET A 13 -7.55 -0.33 -14.63
N GLU A 14 -7.93 -1.33 -13.86
CA GLU A 14 -7.04 -2.10 -13.00
C GLU A 14 -7.49 -3.56 -12.96
N ILE A 15 -6.54 -4.48 -13.02
CA ILE A 15 -6.79 -5.93 -13.03
C ILE A 15 -6.06 -6.61 -11.88
N TYR A 16 -6.75 -7.54 -11.23
CA TYR A 16 -6.18 -8.48 -10.28
C TYR A 16 -6.44 -9.91 -10.75
N PHE A 17 -5.45 -10.78 -10.62
CA PHE A 17 -5.62 -12.22 -10.74
C PHE A 17 -4.73 -12.91 -9.69
N PRO A 18 -5.15 -14.07 -9.15
CA PRO A 18 -4.35 -14.80 -8.18
C PRO A 18 -2.94 -15.10 -8.69
N PRO A 19 -1.92 -15.00 -7.84
CA PRO A 19 -0.55 -15.31 -8.23
C PRO A 19 -0.35 -16.81 -8.46
N THR A 20 -1.17 -17.67 -7.85
CA THR A 20 -1.11 -19.13 -7.99
C THR A 20 -1.64 -19.59 -9.35
N CYS A 21 -0.84 -20.38 -10.06
CA CYS A 21 -1.23 -20.90 -11.37
C CYS A 21 -0.69 -22.31 -11.65
N VAL A 22 -1.30 -23.00 -12.62
CA VAL A 22 -0.88 -24.31 -13.12
C VAL A 22 -0.62 -24.24 -14.63
N GLN A 23 0.51 -24.77 -15.07
CA GLN A 23 0.88 -24.83 -16.49
C GLN A 23 0.03 -25.88 -17.22
N GLN A 24 -0.50 -25.52 -18.39
CA GLN A 24 -1.40 -26.39 -19.15
C GLN A 24 -0.67 -27.61 -19.71
N GLU A 25 0.60 -27.48 -20.12
CA GLU A 25 1.41 -28.63 -20.56
C GLU A 25 1.63 -29.64 -19.43
N ALA A 26 1.84 -29.17 -18.19
CA ALA A 26 1.94 -30.04 -17.03
C ALA A 26 0.61 -30.73 -16.71
N LEU A 27 -0.51 -30.00 -16.84
CA LEU A 27 -1.86 -30.54 -16.65
C LEU A 27 -2.22 -31.57 -17.73
N GLU A 28 -1.76 -31.40 -18.98
CA GLU A 28 -1.93 -32.40 -20.04
C GLU A 28 -1.29 -33.75 -19.65
N ALA A 29 -0.07 -33.69 -19.12
CA ALA A 29 0.67 -34.87 -18.68
C ALA A 29 -0.01 -35.56 -17.48
N HIS A 30 -0.47 -34.75 -16.51
CA HIS A 30 -1.19 -35.24 -15.33
C HIS A 30 -2.52 -35.93 -15.68
N ASP A 31 -3.32 -35.31 -16.56
CA ASP A 31 -4.64 -35.83 -16.96
C ASP A 31 -4.56 -37.02 -17.93
N GLY A 32 -3.35 -37.43 -18.34
CA GLY A 32 -3.13 -38.53 -19.28
C GLY A 32 -3.67 -38.25 -20.68
N VAL A 33 -3.71 -36.97 -21.10
CA VAL A 33 -4.20 -36.58 -22.43
C VAL A 33 -3.06 -36.39 -23.43
N SER A 34 -3.38 -36.36 -24.73
CA SER A 34 -2.39 -36.13 -25.78
C SER A 34 -1.73 -34.76 -25.64
N LYS A 35 -0.40 -34.69 -25.82
CA LYS A 35 0.35 -33.42 -25.91
C LYS A 35 -0.31 -32.47 -26.91
N GLY A 36 -0.52 -31.22 -26.51
CA GLY A 36 -1.17 -30.20 -27.32
C GLY A 36 -2.69 -30.15 -27.16
N LYS A 37 -3.33 -31.04 -26.39
CA LYS A 37 -4.80 -31.02 -26.23
C LYS A 37 -5.29 -29.70 -25.62
N TYR A 38 -4.57 -29.17 -24.64
CA TYR A 38 -4.91 -27.91 -23.95
C TYR A 38 -4.14 -26.74 -24.59
N THR A 39 -2.82 -26.88 -24.77
CA THR A 39 -1.96 -25.82 -25.30
C THR A 39 -2.24 -25.44 -26.75
N ILE A 40 -2.70 -26.38 -27.58
CA ILE A 40 -3.04 -26.14 -28.99
C ILE A 40 -4.55 -26.27 -29.22
N GLY A 41 -5.16 -27.32 -28.66
CA GLY A 41 -6.59 -27.62 -28.84
C GLY A 41 -7.49 -26.58 -28.20
N LEU A 42 -7.19 -26.15 -26.97
CA LEU A 42 -7.84 -25.01 -26.30
C LEU A 42 -7.10 -23.70 -26.58
N GLY A 43 -5.79 -23.77 -26.83
CA GLY A 43 -4.94 -22.60 -27.03
C GLY A 43 -4.56 -21.90 -25.72
N GLN A 44 -4.61 -22.61 -24.58
CA GLN A 44 -4.31 -22.08 -23.26
C GLN A 44 -2.91 -22.48 -22.81
N ASP A 45 -2.17 -21.54 -22.23
CA ASP A 45 -0.79 -21.77 -21.81
C ASP A 45 -0.72 -22.08 -20.31
N CYS A 46 -1.45 -21.30 -19.51
CA CYS A 46 -1.47 -21.38 -18.05
C CYS A 46 -2.86 -21.05 -17.51
N MET A 47 -3.15 -21.47 -16.28
CA MET A 47 -4.44 -21.26 -15.63
C MET A 47 -4.23 -20.80 -14.19
N ALA A 48 -4.69 -19.59 -13.87
CA ALA A 48 -4.68 -19.07 -12.50
C ALA A 48 -5.91 -19.56 -11.74
N PHE A 49 -5.77 -19.75 -10.43
CA PHE A 49 -6.88 -20.18 -9.57
C PHE A 49 -6.70 -19.59 -8.18
N CYS A 50 -7.81 -19.32 -7.50
CA CYS A 50 -7.79 -18.81 -6.13
C CYS A 50 -7.23 -19.87 -5.18
N ALA A 51 -6.31 -19.46 -4.32
CA ALA A 51 -5.95 -20.23 -3.14
C ALA A 51 -7.10 -20.16 -2.11
N ASP A 52 -6.91 -20.85 -0.98
CA ASP A 52 -7.90 -20.96 0.09
C ASP A 52 -8.14 -19.63 0.86
N THR A 53 -7.28 -18.64 0.63
CA THR A 53 -7.30 -17.28 1.17
C THR A 53 -7.95 -16.26 0.23
N GLU A 54 -8.30 -16.64 -1.00
CA GLU A 54 -8.84 -15.71 -2.00
C GLU A 54 -10.28 -16.08 -2.41
N ASP A 55 -11.11 -15.06 -2.62
CA ASP A 55 -12.44 -15.21 -3.22
C ASP A 55 -12.80 -13.99 -4.08
N VAL A 56 -13.97 -14.00 -4.72
CA VAL A 56 -14.39 -12.88 -5.58
C VAL A 56 -14.54 -11.55 -4.84
N ILE A 57 -14.73 -11.55 -3.52
CA ILE A 57 -14.78 -10.32 -2.73
C ILE A 57 -13.37 -9.82 -2.48
N SER A 58 -12.44 -10.68 -2.08
CA SER A 58 -11.05 -10.31 -1.84
C SER A 58 -10.35 -9.82 -3.12
N MET A 59 -10.60 -10.49 -4.25
CA MET A 59 -10.13 -10.03 -5.57
C MET A 59 -10.71 -8.67 -5.94
N SER A 60 -12.00 -8.44 -5.68
CA SER A 60 -12.66 -7.16 -5.96
C SER A 60 -12.17 -6.02 -5.08
N LEU A 61 -12.02 -6.24 -3.76
CA LEU A 61 -11.45 -5.28 -2.83
C LEU A 61 -10.02 -4.89 -3.27
N THR A 62 -9.24 -5.87 -3.72
CA THR A 62 -7.88 -5.64 -4.22
C THR A 62 -7.87 -4.81 -5.50
N ALA A 63 -8.68 -5.17 -6.50
CA ALA A 63 -8.74 -4.43 -7.77
C ALA A 63 -9.26 -2.99 -7.59
N VAL A 64 -10.28 -2.80 -6.76
CA VAL A 64 -10.84 -1.47 -6.48
C VAL A 64 -9.84 -0.59 -5.72
N SER A 65 -9.26 -1.10 -4.62
CA SER A 65 -8.31 -0.33 -3.82
C SER A 65 -7.08 0.05 -4.65
N SER A 66 -6.53 -0.88 -5.43
CA SER A 66 -5.41 -0.63 -6.34
C SER A 66 -5.76 0.45 -7.39
N LEU A 67 -6.97 0.44 -7.94
CA LEU A 67 -7.42 1.47 -8.88
C LEU A 67 -7.47 2.84 -8.21
N LEU A 68 -8.15 2.95 -7.07
CA LEU A 68 -8.32 4.23 -6.37
C LEU A 68 -6.96 4.81 -5.96
N GLU A 69 -6.06 3.98 -5.43
CA GLU A 69 -4.72 4.39 -4.99
C GLU A 69 -3.83 4.83 -6.15
N LYS A 70 -3.69 4.00 -7.19
CA LYS A 70 -2.74 4.27 -8.29
C LYS A 70 -3.17 5.42 -9.19
N TYR A 71 -4.48 5.61 -9.37
CA TYR A 71 -5.01 6.76 -10.12
C TYR A 71 -5.34 7.97 -9.22
N LYS A 72 -5.10 7.86 -7.90
CA LYS A 72 -5.36 8.91 -6.91
C LYS A 72 -6.80 9.44 -6.95
N ILE A 73 -7.75 8.52 -7.03
CA ILE A 73 -9.17 8.83 -7.04
C ILE A 73 -9.66 8.91 -5.59
N ASP A 74 -10.15 10.10 -5.21
CA ASP A 74 -10.85 10.27 -3.94
C ASP A 74 -12.11 9.37 -3.92
N PRO A 75 -12.25 8.43 -2.96
CA PRO A 75 -13.43 7.57 -2.87
C PRO A 75 -14.76 8.33 -2.79
N LYS A 76 -14.76 9.59 -2.34
CA LYS A 76 -15.95 10.47 -2.32
C LYS A 76 -16.42 10.88 -3.72
N GLN A 77 -15.57 10.74 -4.73
CA GLN A 77 -15.89 11.02 -6.14
C GLN A 77 -16.57 9.84 -6.84
N ILE A 78 -16.89 8.74 -6.14
CA ILE A 78 -17.68 7.63 -6.68
C ILE A 78 -19.16 7.86 -6.36
N GLY A 79 -20.01 7.96 -7.39
CA GLY A 79 -21.46 8.13 -7.24
C GLY A 79 -22.27 6.89 -7.63
N ARG A 80 -21.65 5.97 -8.38
CA ARG A 80 -22.23 4.66 -8.69
C ARG A 80 -21.16 3.58 -8.62
N LEU A 81 -21.47 2.45 -8.00
CA LEU A 81 -20.65 1.24 -7.95
C LEU A 81 -21.51 0.04 -8.30
N GLU A 82 -21.14 -0.70 -9.35
CA GLU A 82 -21.90 -1.87 -9.80
C GLU A 82 -20.98 -3.07 -10.07
N VAL A 83 -21.40 -4.26 -9.65
CA VAL A 83 -20.61 -5.49 -9.79
C VAL A 83 -21.24 -6.43 -10.81
N GLY A 84 -20.46 -6.90 -11.77
CA GLY A 84 -20.81 -8.02 -12.64
C GLY A 84 -20.13 -9.29 -12.14
N SER A 85 -20.91 -10.31 -11.81
CA SER A 85 -20.38 -11.63 -11.41
C SER A 85 -21.42 -12.73 -11.64
N GLU A 86 -20.93 -13.96 -11.84
CA GLU A 86 -21.71 -15.20 -11.77
C GLU A 86 -21.23 -16.16 -10.66
N THR A 87 -20.24 -15.77 -9.88
CA THR A 87 -19.81 -16.46 -8.66
C THR A 87 -20.65 -15.98 -7.47
N VAL A 88 -21.67 -16.76 -7.11
CA VAL A 88 -22.61 -16.42 -6.04
C VAL A 88 -22.10 -16.91 -4.69
N ILE A 89 -21.70 -15.99 -3.81
CA ILE A 89 -21.33 -16.31 -2.42
C ILE A 89 -22.55 -16.20 -1.48
N ASP A 90 -23.45 -15.26 -1.74
CA ASP A 90 -24.70 -15.07 -1.01
C ASP A 90 -25.84 -14.83 -2.01
N LYS A 91 -27.02 -15.38 -1.73
CA LYS A 91 -28.18 -15.33 -2.65
C LYS A 91 -28.96 -14.02 -2.59
N SER A 92 -28.67 -13.18 -1.59
CA SER A 92 -29.37 -11.92 -1.34
C SER A 92 -28.40 -10.75 -1.13
N LYS A 93 -27.32 -10.94 -0.36
CA LYS A 93 -26.31 -9.90 -0.12
C LYS A 93 -25.37 -9.81 -1.31
N SER A 94 -25.37 -8.67 -1.97
CA SER A 94 -24.58 -8.43 -3.17
C SER A 94 -23.10 -8.16 -2.83
N ILE A 95 -22.18 -8.52 -3.73
CA ILE A 95 -20.74 -8.21 -3.67
C ILE A 95 -20.54 -6.69 -3.54
N LYS A 96 -21.32 -5.87 -4.25
CA LYS A 96 -21.29 -4.40 -4.12
C LYS A 96 -21.35 -3.95 -2.66
N THR A 97 -22.21 -4.58 -1.84
CA THR A 97 -22.34 -4.23 -0.42
C THR A 97 -21.17 -4.69 0.45
N PHE A 98 -20.33 -5.61 -0.01
CA PHE A 98 -19.04 -5.88 0.64
C PHE A 98 -18.01 -4.82 0.27
N LEU A 99 -18.04 -4.31 -0.96
CA LEU A 99 -17.11 -3.26 -1.41
C LEU A 99 -17.40 -1.89 -0.78
N MET A 100 -18.61 -1.68 -0.24
CA MET A 100 -18.93 -0.45 0.51
C MET A 100 -18.00 -0.20 1.70
N GLN A 101 -17.36 -1.23 2.26
CA GLN A 101 -16.36 -1.08 3.33
C GLN A 101 -15.26 -0.07 2.97
N ILE A 102 -14.83 -0.01 1.70
CA ILE A 102 -13.83 0.97 1.22
C ILE A 102 -14.34 2.42 1.32
N PHE A 103 -15.66 2.62 1.12
CA PHE A 103 -16.25 3.95 1.00
C PHE A 103 -16.88 4.45 2.30
N GLU A 104 -17.29 3.51 3.17
CA GLU A 104 -17.82 3.80 4.50
C GLU A 104 -16.78 4.49 5.39
N GLU A 105 -15.50 4.09 5.30
CA GLU A 105 -14.38 4.70 6.02
C GLU A 105 -14.19 6.18 5.66
N GLU A 106 -14.50 6.54 4.41
CA GLU A 106 -14.44 7.91 3.89
C GLU A 106 -15.75 8.69 4.06
N GLY A 107 -16.79 8.07 4.64
CA GLY A 107 -18.12 8.67 4.81
C GLY A 107 -18.91 8.83 3.51
N ASN A 108 -18.56 8.12 2.43
CA ASN A 108 -19.31 8.13 1.17
C ASN A 108 -20.24 6.91 1.06
N THR A 109 -21.48 7.06 1.52
CA THR A 109 -22.48 5.97 1.47
C THR A 109 -23.54 6.16 0.41
N ASP A 110 -23.66 7.35 -0.18
CA ASP A 110 -24.62 7.67 -1.25
C ASP A 110 -24.03 7.27 -2.61
N ILE A 111 -24.02 5.95 -2.85
CA ILE A 111 -23.48 5.32 -4.05
C ILE A 111 -24.51 4.37 -4.64
N GLU A 112 -25.04 4.69 -5.82
CA GLU A 112 -25.98 3.83 -6.55
C GLU A 112 -25.34 2.52 -7.03
N GLY A 113 -26.17 1.57 -7.48
CA GLY A 113 -25.73 0.31 -8.08
C GLY A 113 -25.72 -0.88 -7.10
N VAL A 114 -25.78 -2.08 -7.68
CA VAL A 114 -25.85 -3.39 -6.99
C VAL A 114 -25.10 -4.42 -7.84
N ASP A 115 -25.46 -5.70 -7.76
CA ASP A 115 -24.88 -6.74 -8.62
C ASP A 115 -25.78 -6.99 -9.84
N SER A 116 -25.15 -7.23 -10.99
CA SER A 116 -25.77 -7.59 -12.27
C SER A 116 -25.28 -8.97 -12.71
N THR A 117 -26.20 -9.91 -12.93
CA THR A 117 -25.86 -11.31 -13.23
C THR A 117 -26.61 -11.85 -14.45
N ASN A 118 -25.84 -12.34 -15.42
CA ASN A 118 -26.24 -13.41 -16.34
C ASN A 118 -24.96 -14.06 -16.89
N ALA A 119 -24.49 -15.13 -16.23
CA ALA A 119 -23.23 -15.80 -16.59
C ALA A 119 -22.10 -14.76 -16.85
N CYS A 120 -21.25 -15.00 -17.84
CA CYS A 120 -20.14 -14.13 -18.21
C CYS A 120 -20.54 -12.74 -18.77
N TYR A 121 -21.83 -12.41 -18.87
CA TYR A 121 -22.30 -11.10 -19.39
C TYR A 121 -22.46 -10.03 -18.30
N GLY A 122 -22.51 -10.40 -17.01
CA GLY A 122 -22.81 -9.49 -15.89
C GLY A 122 -21.96 -8.21 -15.88
N GLY A 123 -20.66 -8.33 -16.18
CA GLY A 123 -19.75 -7.17 -16.28
C GLY A 123 -20.13 -6.17 -17.37
N THR A 124 -20.63 -6.65 -18.51
CA THR A 124 -21.12 -5.81 -19.61
C THR A 124 -22.45 -5.14 -19.29
N ALA A 125 -23.33 -5.83 -18.57
CA ALA A 125 -24.54 -5.20 -18.05
C ALA A 125 -24.19 -4.04 -17.09
N ALA A 126 -23.31 -4.28 -16.12
CA ALA A 126 -22.85 -3.26 -15.18
C ALA A 126 -22.17 -2.07 -15.89
N LEU A 127 -21.35 -2.34 -16.90
CA LEU A 127 -20.72 -1.30 -17.73
C LEU A 127 -21.75 -0.43 -18.46
N PHE A 128 -22.74 -1.05 -19.12
CA PHE A 128 -23.80 -0.29 -19.79
C PHE A 128 -24.64 0.51 -18.79
N ASN A 129 -24.93 -0.05 -17.62
CA ASN A 129 -25.68 0.66 -16.59
C ASN A 129 -24.92 1.89 -16.08
N ALA A 130 -23.61 1.78 -15.86
CA ALA A 130 -22.77 2.91 -15.45
C ALA A 130 -22.70 4.01 -16.53
N VAL A 131 -22.51 3.64 -17.80
CA VAL A 131 -22.50 4.60 -18.91
C VAL A 131 -23.86 5.30 -19.05
N ASN A 132 -24.95 4.52 -19.05
CA ASN A 132 -26.30 5.08 -19.12
C ASN A 132 -26.58 6.01 -17.93
N TRP A 133 -26.08 5.69 -16.72
CA TRP A 133 -26.22 6.53 -15.54
C TRP A 133 -25.48 7.87 -15.71
N VAL A 134 -24.22 7.87 -16.17
CA VAL A 134 -23.47 9.11 -16.47
C VAL A 134 -24.17 9.96 -17.53
N GLU A 135 -24.79 9.33 -18.53
CA GLU A 135 -25.57 10.03 -19.58
C GLU A 135 -26.97 10.48 -19.12
N SER A 136 -27.42 10.06 -17.92
CA SER A 136 -28.79 10.28 -17.46
C SER A 136 -29.00 11.61 -16.74
N SER A 137 -30.27 11.93 -16.46
CA SER A 137 -30.65 13.07 -15.61
C SER A 137 -30.40 12.86 -14.12
N SER A 138 -30.11 11.63 -13.67
CA SER A 138 -29.76 11.35 -12.26
C SER A 138 -28.25 11.41 -12.01
N TRP A 139 -27.44 11.68 -13.03
CA TRP A 139 -26.01 11.87 -12.85
C TRP A 139 -25.72 13.09 -11.98
N ASP A 140 -24.91 12.90 -10.95
CA ASP A 140 -24.56 13.90 -9.95
C ASP A 140 -23.17 14.52 -10.17
N GLY A 141 -22.52 14.21 -11.29
CA GLY A 141 -21.18 14.68 -11.64
C GLY A 141 -20.04 13.76 -11.18
N ARG A 142 -20.31 12.73 -10.37
CA ARG A 142 -19.30 11.79 -9.85
C ARG A 142 -19.02 10.65 -10.83
N TYR A 143 -17.97 9.88 -10.59
CA TYR A 143 -17.60 8.73 -11.41
C TYR A 143 -18.52 7.52 -11.15
N GLY A 144 -18.72 6.73 -12.20
CA GLY A 144 -19.16 5.35 -12.07
C GLY A 144 -17.97 4.43 -11.86
N LEU A 145 -18.12 3.39 -11.07
CA LEU A 145 -17.12 2.33 -10.87
C LEU A 145 -17.76 0.99 -11.18
N VAL A 146 -17.20 0.28 -12.14
CA VAL A 146 -17.67 -1.05 -12.57
C VAL A 146 -16.66 -2.07 -12.13
N VAL A 147 -17.10 -3.12 -11.45
CA VAL A 147 -16.25 -4.24 -11.04
C VAL A 147 -16.76 -5.50 -11.71
N CYS A 148 -15.91 -6.19 -12.46
CA CYS A 148 -16.16 -7.55 -12.93
C CYS A 148 -15.34 -8.49 -12.05
N THR A 149 -15.89 -9.58 -11.55
CA THR A 149 -15.13 -10.53 -10.72
C THR A 149 -15.70 -11.93 -10.83
N ASP A 150 -14.83 -12.93 -11.00
CA ASP A 150 -15.25 -14.33 -11.01
C ASP A 150 -14.09 -15.28 -10.70
N SER A 151 -14.45 -16.43 -10.12
CA SER A 151 -13.63 -17.64 -10.07
C SER A 151 -14.33 -18.73 -10.87
N ALA A 152 -13.75 -19.11 -12.00
CA ALA A 152 -14.28 -20.14 -12.90
C ALA A 152 -13.70 -21.51 -12.53
N VAL A 153 -14.48 -22.30 -11.80
CA VAL A 153 -14.10 -23.62 -11.32
C VAL A 153 -15.04 -24.69 -11.89
N TYR A 154 -14.47 -25.83 -12.27
CA TYR A 154 -15.19 -26.94 -12.88
C TYR A 154 -14.87 -28.26 -12.17
N ALA A 155 -15.85 -29.16 -12.17
CA ALA A 155 -15.69 -30.53 -11.72
C ALA A 155 -14.61 -31.28 -12.52
N GLU A 156 -14.22 -32.45 -12.03
CA GLU A 156 -13.36 -33.36 -12.79
C GLU A 156 -13.91 -33.65 -14.19
N GLY A 157 -13.04 -33.58 -15.19
CA GLY A 157 -13.39 -33.84 -16.58
C GLY A 157 -12.90 -32.77 -17.54
N PRO A 158 -13.40 -32.78 -18.78
CA PRO A 158 -12.82 -32.03 -19.90
C PRO A 158 -12.98 -30.51 -19.82
N ALA A 159 -13.77 -30.00 -18.87
CA ALA A 159 -13.97 -28.57 -18.65
C ALA A 159 -13.00 -27.98 -17.60
N ARG A 160 -12.37 -28.80 -16.75
CA ARG A 160 -11.41 -28.33 -15.74
C ARG A 160 -10.28 -27.47 -16.32
N PRO A 161 -9.67 -27.81 -17.48
CA PRO A 161 -8.58 -27.00 -18.05
C PRO A 161 -9.02 -25.64 -18.60
N THR A 162 -10.32 -25.32 -18.59
CA THR A 162 -10.86 -24.01 -19.02
C THR A 162 -11.25 -23.12 -17.85
N GLY A 163 -10.80 -23.40 -16.62
CA GLY A 163 -10.96 -22.51 -15.48
C GLY A 163 -10.11 -21.24 -15.56
N GLY A 164 -10.15 -20.44 -14.51
CA GLY A 164 -9.43 -19.17 -14.38
C GLY A 164 -10.05 -18.31 -13.27
N ALA A 165 -9.33 -17.31 -12.75
CA ALA A 165 -9.86 -16.38 -11.75
C ALA A 165 -9.26 -14.99 -11.92
N ALA A 166 -10.10 -13.95 -11.82
CA ALA A 166 -9.66 -12.56 -11.83
C ALA A 166 -10.76 -11.61 -11.32
N ALA A 167 -10.36 -10.37 -11.05
CA ALA A 167 -11.23 -9.21 -10.94
C ALA A 167 -10.69 -8.03 -11.76
N MET A 168 -11.58 -7.18 -12.28
CA MET A 168 -11.25 -5.96 -13.01
C MET A 168 -12.11 -4.82 -12.49
N ALA A 169 -11.46 -3.70 -12.17
CA ALA A 169 -12.13 -2.45 -11.85
C ALA A 169 -11.98 -1.47 -13.04
N MET A 170 -13.08 -0.81 -13.41
CA MET A 170 -13.12 0.17 -14.49
C MET A 170 -13.82 1.45 -14.02
N LEU A 171 -13.12 2.57 -14.08
CA LEU A 171 -13.68 3.89 -13.75
C LEU A 171 -14.36 4.47 -14.99
N ILE A 172 -15.60 4.94 -14.83
CA ILE A 172 -16.46 5.43 -15.90
C ILE A 172 -16.75 6.91 -15.71
N GLY A 173 -16.60 7.69 -16.78
CA GLY A 173 -16.91 9.11 -16.77
C GLY A 173 -16.80 9.77 -18.14
N PRO A 174 -17.05 11.09 -18.24
CA PRO A 174 -16.97 11.85 -19.48
C PRO A 174 -15.52 12.07 -19.94
N ASN A 175 -15.34 12.43 -21.22
CA ASN A 175 -14.03 12.71 -21.83
C ASN A 175 -13.04 11.52 -21.73
N ALA A 176 -13.55 10.30 -21.89
CA ALA A 176 -12.76 9.10 -21.70
C ALA A 176 -11.77 8.85 -22.87
N PRO A 177 -10.53 8.36 -22.57
CA PRO A 177 -9.63 7.83 -23.60
C PRO A 177 -10.25 6.63 -24.33
N ILE A 178 -11.18 5.93 -23.69
CA ILE A 178 -11.89 4.76 -24.21
C ILE A 178 -13.38 5.09 -24.24
N ALA A 179 -13.82 5.83 -25.26
CA ALA A 179 -15.18 6.36 -25.34
C ALA A 179 -16.13 5.36 -26.01
N PHE A 180 -17.35 5.24 -25.48
CA PHE A 180 -18.39 4.43 -26.11
C PHE A 180 -18.88 5.05 -27.40
N GLU A 181 -18.98 4.24 -28.45
CA GLU A 181 -19.79 4.59 -29.62
C GLU A 181 -21.23 4.16 -29.37
N SER A 182 -21.95 4.88 -28.49
CA SER A 182 -23.19 4.43 -27.83
C SER A 182 -24.28 3.90 -28.79
N LYS A 183 -24.28 4.33 -30.06
CA LYS A 183 -25.24 3.88 -31.09
C LYS A 183 -24.82 2.60 -31.82
N PHE A 184 -23.53 2.26 -31.85
CA PHE A 184 -22.99 1.05 -32.47
C PHE A 184 -23.00 -0.11 -31.48
N ARG A 185 -24.18 -0.70 -31.29
CA ARG A 185 -24.38 -1.88 -30.44
C ARG A 185 -25.43 -2.83 -30.98
N GLY A 186 -25.17 -4.13 -31.02
CA GLY A 186 -26.12 -5.18 -31.38
C GLY A 186 -26.20 -6.23 -30.30
N SER A 187 -27.35 -6.37 -29.64
CA SER A 187 -27.57 -7.36 -28.57
C SER A 187 -28.41 -8.54 -29.06
N HIS A 188 -28.21 -9.72 -28.49
CA HIS A 188 -29.05 -10.90 -28.68
C HIS A 188 -29.25 -11.61 -27.34
N MET A 189 -30.49 -11.98 -27.02
CA MET A 189 -30.84 -12.68 -25.79
C MET A 189 -31.86 -13.74 -26.16
N ALA A 190 -31.72 -14.92 -25.57
CA ALA A 190 -32.58 -16.07 -25.84
C ALA A 190 -32.66 -16.96 -24.60
N HIS A 191 -33.71 -17.77 -24.49
CA HIS A 191 -33.80 -18.79 -23.45
C HIS A 191 -33.18 -20.10 -23.96
N VAL A 192 -32.08 -20.53 -23.35
CA VAL A 192 -31.36 -21.77 -23.67
C VAL A 192 -30.73 -22.39 -22.41
N TYR A 193 -30.35 -23.67 -22.49
CA TYR A 193 -29.69 -24.40 -21.39
C TYR A 193 -28.31 -24.92 -21.83
N ASP A 194 -27.50 -24.03 -22.40
CA ASP A 194 -26.16 -24.38 -22.88
C ASP A 194 -25.13 -24.50 -21.75
N PHE A 195 -25.20 -23.61 -20.76
CA PHE A 195 -24.44 -23.65 -19.51
C PHE A 195 -25.25 -22.92 -18.43
N TYR A 196 -25.41 -23.55 -17.27
CA TYR A 196 -26.18 -22.99 -16.15
C TYR A 196 -25.79 -23.65 -14.82
N LYS A 197 -26.05 -22.97 -13.69
CA LYS A 197 -25.74 -23.47 -12.33
C LYS A 197 -27.04 -23.75 -11.55
N PRO A 198 -27.74 -24.88 -11.82
CA PRO A 198 -29.01 -25.19 -11.15
C PRO A 198 -28.82 -25.73 -9.72
N ASN A 199 -27.65 -26.30 -9.42
CA ASN A 199 -27.35 -26.85 -8.11
C ASN A 199 -26.76 -25.76 -7.20
N LEU A 200 -27.60 -25.16 -6.35
CA LEU A 200 -27.20 -24.07 -5.46
C LEU A 200 -26.14 -24.47 -4.41
N ALA A 201 -25.94 -25.76 -4.17
CA ALA A 201 -24.96 -26.26 -3.20
C ALA A 201 -23.58 -26.57 -3.81
N SER A 202 -23.44 -26.47 -5.14
CA SER A 202 -22.18 -26.74 -5.84
C SER A 202 -21.76 -25.50 -6.63
N GLU A 203 -20.45 -25.26 -6.70
CA GLU A 203 -19.87 -24.23 -7.56
C GLU A 203 -19.90 -24.63 -9.04
N TYR A 204 -20.01 -25.94 -9.30
CA TYR A 204 -19.87 -26.50 -10.64
C TYR A 204 -21.13 -26.31 -11.50
N PRO A 205 -20.96 -25.88 -12.75
CA PRO A 205 -22.06 -25.73 -13.70
C PRO A 205 -22.48 -27.07 -14.33
N VAL A 206 -23.73 -27.11 -14.80
CA VAL A 206 -24.18 -28.07 -15.81
C VAL A 206 -23.87 -27.49 -17.18
N VAL A 207 -23.16 -28.23 -18.02
CA VAL A 207 -22.66 -27.75 -19.31
C VAL A 207 -22.97 -28.75 -20.43
N ASP A 208 -23.66 -28.28 -21.47
CA ASP A 208 -23.71 -28.95 -22.78
C ASP A 208 -22.69 -28.26 -23.70
N GLY A 209 -21.47 -28.80 -23.74
CA GLY A 209 -20.36 -28.17 -24.48
C GLY A 209 -20.56 -28.07 -26.00
N LYS A 210 -21.41 -28.92 -26.59
CA LYS A 210 -21.77 -28.81 -28.01
C LYS A 210 -22.76 -27.67 -28.20
N LEU A 211 -23.82 -27.65 -27.40
CA LEU A 211 -24.84 -26.60 -27.45
C LEU A 211 -24.23 -25.22 -27.16
N SER A 212 -23.31 -25.12 -26.18
CA SER A 212 -22.62 -23.88 -25.82
C SER A 212 -21.86 -23.25 -26.98
N GLN A 213 -21.13 -24.05 -27.78
CA GLN A 213 -20.47 -23.54 -28.98
C GLN A 213 -21.47 -23.06 -30.05
N THR A 214 -22.56 -23.81 -30.27
CA THR A 214 -23.62 -23.42 -31.21
C THR A 214 -24.30 -22.12 -30.77
N CYS A 215 -24.68 -22.01 -29.49
CA CYS A 215 -25.31 -20.83 -28.91
C CYS A 215 -24.40 -19.60 -28.98
N TYR A 216 -23.10 -19.76 -28.68
CA TYR A 216 -22.11 -18.69 -28.79
C TYR A 216 -22.02 -18.15 -30.23
N LEU A 217 -21.85 -19.02 -31.23
CA LEU A 217 -21.72 -18.59 -32.63
C LEU A 217 -23.03 -18.02 -33.18
N MET A 218 -24.18 -18.58 -32.81
CA MET A 218 -25.49 -18.02 -33.16
C MET A 218 -25.67 -16.61 -32.59
N ALA A 219 -25.29 -16.41 -31.33
CA ALA A 219 -25.37 -15.12 -30.67
C ALA A 219 -24.41 -14.11 -31.30
N LEU A 220 -23.19 -14.54 -31.66
CA LEU A 220 -22.22 -13.74 -32.40
C LEU A 220 -22.79 -13.28 -33.75
N ASP A 221 -23.36 -14.20 -34.52
CA ASP A 221 -24.00 -13.89 -35.80
C ASP A 221 -25.12 -12.86 -35.66
N SER A 222 -25.98 -13.04 -34.67
CA SER A 222 -27.11 -12.12 -34.42
C SER A 222 -26.64 -10.73 -34.01
N CYS A 223 -25.67 -10.66 -33.10
CA CYS A 223 -25.09 -9.41 -32.64
C CYS A 223 -24.36 -8.67 -33.76
N TYR A 224 -23.55 -9.37 -34.57
CA TYR A 224 -22.83 -8.78 -35.69
C TYR A 224 -23.79 -8.23 -36.76
N LYS A 225 -24.82 -8.98 -37.14
CA LYS A 225 -25.87 -8.49 -38.07
C LYS A 225 -26.53 -7.21 -37.57
N ARG A 226 -26.90 -7.17 -36.29
CA ARG A 226 -27.53 -5.99 -35.66
C ARG A 226 -26.58 -4.80 -35.56
N PHE A 227 -25.30 -5.06 -35.26
CA PHE A 227 -24.25 -4.05 -35.24
C PHE A 227 -24.06 -3.44 -36.63
N CYS A 228 -23.87 -4.28 -37.66
CA CYS A 228 -23.72 -3.86 -39.06
C CYS A 228 -24.92 -3.03 -39.54
N ALA A 229 -26.15 -3.48 -39.29
CA ALA A 229 -27.35 -2.76 -39.70
C ALA A 229 -27.45 -1.37 -39.06
N LYS A 230 -27.00 -1.21 -37.81
CA LYS A 230 -26.95 0.11 -37.14
C LYS A 230 -25.83 0.98 -37.69
N PHE A 231 -24.67 0.40 -37.96
CA PHE A 231 -23.56 1.10 -38.59
C PHE A 231 -23.98 1.64 -39.97
N GLU A 232 -24.50 0.78 -40.83
CA GLU A 232 -25.02 1.12 -42.18
C GLU A 232 -26.04 2.25 -42.12
N LYS A 233 -26.99 2.16 -41.19
CA LYS A 233 -28.01 3.20 -41.01
C LYS A 233 -27.43 4.57 -40.62
N LEU A 234 -26.34 4.59 -39.86
CA LEU A 234 -25.79 5.81 -39.26
C LEU A 234 -24.64 6.42 -40.06
N GLN A 235 -23.84 5.59 -40.74
CA GLN A 235 -22.68 6.01 -41.53
C GLN A 235 -22.96 6.03 -43.03
N GLY A 236 -23.96 5.27 -43.51
CA GLY A 236 -24.29 5.16 -44.94
C GLY A 236 -23.48 4.11 -45.69
N ASP A 237 -22.46 3.51 -45.07
CA ASP A 237 -21.58 2.51 -45.66
C ASP A 237 -21.76 1.12 -45.01
N GLN A 238 -21.49 0.06 -45.79
CA GLN A 238 -21.52 -1.32 -45.31
C GLN A 238 -20.39 -1.57 -44.31
N PHE A 239 -20.72 -1.95 -43.07
CA PHE A 239 -19.69 -2.35 -42.09
C PHE A 239 -19.00 -3.65 -42.51
N SER A 240 -17.70 -3.73 -42.28
CA SER A 240 -16.86 -4.89 -42.54
C SER A 240 -15.66 -4.96 -41.59
N MET A 241 -14.87 -6.02 -41.68
CA MET A 241 -13.64 -6.18 -40.90
C MET A 241 -12.60 -5.05 -41.11
N SER A 242 -12.68 -4.25 -42.18
CA SER A 242 -11.79 -3.10 -42.38
C SER A 242 -12.17 -1.88 -41.55
N ASP A 243 -13.42 -1.80 -41.08
CA ASP A 243 -13.98 -0.62 -40.41
C ASP A 243 -13.71 -0.59 -38.88
N ALA A 244 -13.06 -1.63 -38.38
CA ALA A 244 -12.56 -1.70 -37.01
C ALA A 244 -11.11 -2.18 -37.01
N ASP A 245 -10.27 -1.53 -36.20
CA ASP A 245 -8.86 -1.86 -36.11
C ASP A 245 -8.63 -3.15 -35.32
N TYR A 246 -9.41 -3.36 -34.25
CA TYR A 246 -9.30 -4.54 -33.39
C TYR A 246 -10.68 -5.13 -33.04
N PHE A 247 -10.69 -6.44 -32.81
CA PHE A 247 -11.86 -7.18 -32.34
C PHE A 247 -11.49 -7.95 -31.06
N VAL A 248 -12.24 -7.71 -29.99
CA VAL A 248 -12.04 -8.32 -28.68
C VAL A 248 -13.27 -9.16 -28.34
N PHE A 249 -13.06 -10.38 -27.86
CA PHE A 249 -14.13 -11.33 -27.57
C PHE A 249 -14.07 -11.77 -26.12
N HIS A 250 -15.23 -12.15 -25.56
CA HIS A 250 -15.25 -13.06 -24.43
C HIS A 250 -14.41 -14.30 -24.76
N SER A 251 -13.46 -14.63 -23.89
CA SER A 251 -12.37 -15.55 -24.16
C SER A 251 -12.37 -16.70 -23.14
N PRO A 252 -13.31 -17.66 -23.22
CA PRO A 252 -13.32 -18.81 -22.32
C PRO A 252 -12.13 -19.74 -22.58
N TYR A 253 -11.68 -19.80 -23.83
CA TYR A 253 -10.42 -20.38 -24.24
C TYR A 253 -10.06 -19.85 -25.63
N ASN A 254 -8.76 -19.75 -25.94
CA ASN A 254 -8.29 -19.03 -27.12
C ASN A 254 -8.76 -19.63 -28.45
N LYS A 255 -8.96 -20.96 -28.53
CA LYS A 255 -9.48 -21.60 -29.75
C LYS A 255 -10.87 -21.08 -30.13
N LEU A 256 -11.75 -20.79 -29.16
CA LEU A 256 -13.06 -20.22 -29.47
C LEU A 256 -12.94 -18.79 -30.03
N VAL A 257 -11.97 -18.01 -29.56
CA VAL A 257 -11.67 -16.67 -30.08
C VAL A 257 -11.25 -16.73 -31.55
N GLN A 258 -10.36 -17.65 -31.91
CA GLN A 258 -9.96 -17.90 -33.31
C GLN A 258 -11.17 -18.25 -34.18
N LYS A 259 -12.03 -19.16 -33.70
CA LYS A 259 -13.27 -19.54 -34.40
C LYS A 259 -14.25 -18.37 -34.53
N SER A 260 -14.36 -17.52 -33.51
CA SER A 260 -15.27 -16.37 -33.48
C SER A 260 -14.89 -15.35 -34.55
N PHE A 261 -13.62 -14.97 -34.63
CA PHE A 261 -13.16 -14.03 -35.65
C PHE A 261 -13.29 -14.61 -37.06
N ALA A 262 -12.94 -15.89 -37.24
CA ALA A 262 -13.15 -16.60 -38.50
C ALA A 262 -14.63 -16.64 -38.90
N ARG A 263 -15.55 -16.75 -37.94
CA ARG A 263 -17.00 -16.68 -38.19
C ARG A 263 -17.41 -15.29 -38.69
N LEU A 264 -16.91 -14.21 -38.09
CA LEU A 264 -17.18 -12.85 -38.59
C LEU A 264 -16.68 -12.66 -40.02
N TYR A 265 -15.49 -13.18 -40.35
CA TYR A 265 -14.97 -13.15 -41.71
C TYR A 265 -15.87 -13.91 -42.71
N PHE A 266 -16.39 -15.07 -42.31
CA PHE A 266 -17.38 -15.80 -43.12
C PHE A 266 -18.70 -15.02 -43.28
N MET A 267 -19.15 -14.31 -42.25
CA MET A 267 -20.35 -13.46 -42.35
C MET A 267 -20.16 -12.29 -43.31
N ASP A 268 -18.98 -11.67 -43.31
CA ASP A 268 -18.62 -10.65 -44.30
C ASP A 268 -18.60 -11.22 -45.73
N PHE A 269 -18.13 -12.46 -45.90
CA PHE A 269 -18.26 -13.18 -47.18
C PHE A 269 -19.71 -13.35 -47.60
N LEU A 270 -20.61 -13.80 -46.71
CA LEU A 270 -22.04 -13.93 -47.01
C LEU A 270 -22.71 -12.59 -47.32
N ARG A 271 -22.20 -11.49 -46.78
CA ARG A 271 -22.66 -10.12 -47.05
C ARG A 271 -21.98 -9.48 -48.27
N ASN A 272 -21.06 -10.19 -48.93
CA ASN A 272 -20.21 -9.68 -50.01
C ASN A 272 -19.51 -8.36 -49.64
N ALA A 273 -18.97 -8.29 -48.41
CA ALA A 273 -18.28 -7.11 -47.90
C ALA A 273 -16.94 -6.89 -48.62
N SER A 274 -16.51 -5.62 -48.70
CA SER A 274 -15.25 -5.19 -49.32
C SER A 274 -13.99 -5.77 -48.67
N SER A 275 -14.09 -6.21 -47.40
CA SER A 275 -13.02 -6.83 -46.61
C SER A 275 -12.58 -8.21 -47.12
N ILE A 276 -13.35 -8.83 -48.02
CA ILE A 276 -13.13 -10.19 -48.47
C ILE A 276 -12.40 -10.22 -49.82
N GLU A 277 -11.17 -10.72 -49.80
CA GLU A 277 -10.34 -10.89 -50.98
C GLU A 277 -10.89 -11.96 -51.93
N GLU A 278 -10.65 -11.82 -53.24
CA GLU A 278 -11.14 -12.76 -54.27
C GLU A 278 -10.69 -14.21 -54.00
N ALA A 279 -9.43 -14.42 -53.60
CA ALA A 279 -8.92 -15.75 -53.26
C ALA A 279 -9.64 -16.37 -52.04
N ALA A 280 -10.15 -15.55 -51.12
CA ALA A 280 -10.95 -16.02 -49.99
C ALA A 280 -12.40 -16.33 -50.43
N LYS A 281 -12.98 -15.54 -51.35
CA LYS A 281 -14.30 -15.82 -51.93
C LYS A 281 -14.35 -17.18 -52.60
N GLU A 282 -13.34 -17.52 -53.41
CA GLU A 282 -13.25 -18.82 -54.08
C GLU A 282 -13.22 -19.99 -53.07
N LYS A 283 -12.47 -19.85 -51.97
CA LYS A 283 -12.35 -20.88 -50.95
C LYS A 283 -13.61 -21.03 -50.09
N LEU A 284 -14.35 -19.94 -49.87
CA LEU A 284 -15.57 -19.94 -49.04
C LEU A 284 -16.84 -20.24 -49.85
N ALA A 285 -16.82 -20.07 -51.18
CA ALA A 285 -17.94 -20.34 -52.07
C ALA A 285 -18.63 -21.70 -51.89
N PRO A 286 -17.91 -22.82 -51.65
CA PRO A 286 -18.56 -24.13 -51.42
C PRO A 286 -19.49 -24.17 -50.20
N PHE A 287 -19.35 -23.23 -49.27
CA PHE A 287 -20.11 -23.19 -48.02
C PHE A 287 -21.23 -22.15 -48.00
N SER A 288 -21.45 -21.40 -49.09
CA SER A 288 -22.39 -20.27 -49.12
C SER A 288 -23.86 -20.64 -48.90
N SER A 289 -24.23 -21.90 -49.14
CA SER A 289 -25.58 -22.42 -48.92
C SER A 289 -25.82 -22.93 -47.50
N LEU A 290 -24.78 -23.09 -46.67
CA LEU A 290 -24.92 -23.57 -45.30
C LEU A 290 -25.53 -22.48 -44.43
N THR A 291 -26.58 -22.82 -43.69
CA THR A 291 -27.27 -21.87 -42.79
C THR A 291 -27.49 -22.46 -41.41
N GLY A 292 -27.66 -21.60 -40.41
CA GLY A 292 -27.96 -22.00 -39.03
C GLY A 292 -27.04 -23.12 -38.52
N ASP A 293 -27.64 -24.15 -37.93
CA ASP A 293 -26.97 -25.28 -37.31
C ASP A 293 -26.02 -26.05 -38.24
N GLU A 294 -26.35 -26.16 -39.52
CA GLU A 294 -25.49 -26.81 -40.52
C GLU A 294 -24.16 -26.08 -40.62
N SER A 295 -24.19 -24.75 -40.61
CA SER A 295 -22.99 -23.92 -40.67
C SER A 295 -22.19 -23.95 -39.36
N TYR A 296 -22.85 -24.03 -38.20
CA TYR A 296 -22.17 -24.07 -36.90
C TYR A 296 -21.48 -25.42 -36.64
N ALA A 297 -22.03 -26.50 -37.17
CA ALA A 297 -21.49 -27.86 -36.99
C ALA A 297 -20.43 -28.26 -38.04
N ASN A 298 -20.28 -27.49 -39.13
CA ASN A 298 -19.40 -27.85 -40.24
C ASN A 298 -17.92 -27.55 -39.94
N ARG A 299 -17.13 -28.61 -39.72
CA ARG A 299 -15.68 -28.52 -39.42
C ARG A 299 -14.83 -28.02 -40.59
N GLU A 300 -15.24 -28.28 -41.84
CA GLU A 300 -14.50 -27.84 -43.03
C GLU A 300 -14.67 -26.33 -43.25
N LEU A 301 -15.88 -25.81 -43.03
CA LEU A 301 -16.14 -24.37 -43.00
C LEU A 301 -15.31 -23.71 -41.90
N GLU A 302 -15.29 -24.28 -40.70
CA GLU A 302 -14.50 -23.75 -39.57
C GLU A 302 -13.00 -23.66 -39.91
N LYS A 303 -12.44 -24.74 -40.48
CA LYS A 303 -11.02 -24.82 -40.85
C LYS A 303 -10.69 -23.84 -41.98
N THR A 304 -11.53 -23.80 -43.02
CA THR A 304 -11.33 -22.91 -44.17
C THR A 304 -11.42 -21.45 -43.74
N SER A 305 -12.42 -21.10 -42.92
CA SER A 305 -12.61 -19.74 -42.40
C SER A 305 -11.41 -19.30 -41.55
N GLN A 306 -10.90 -20.16 -40.67
CA GLN A 306 -9.69 -19.87 -39.89
C GLN A 306 -8.46 -19.65 -40.80
N GLN A 307 -8.31 -20.47 -41.84
CA GLN A 307 -7.19 -20.35 -42.76
C GLN A 307 -7.20 -19.01 -43.51
N VAL A 308 -8.35 -18.60 -44.04
CA VAL A 308 -8.45 -17.34 -44.80
C VAL A 308 -8.44 -16.10 -43.89
N ALA A 309 -8.96 -16.21 -42.67
CA ALA A 309 -8.97 -15.11 -41.70
C ALA A 309 -7.64 -14.94 -40.95
N LYS A 310 -6.69 -15.87 -41.09
CA LYS A 310 -5.47 -15.95 -40.26
C LYS A 310 -4.68 -14.64 -40.20
N GLN A 311 -4.39 -14.04 -41.36
CA GLN A 311 -3.59 -12.83 -41.42
C GLN A 311 -4.28 -11.65 -40.69
N LEU A 312 -5.59 -11.52 -40.84
CA LEU A 312 -6.35 -10.49 -40.14
C LEU A 312 -6.49 -10.81 -38.65
N TYR A 313 -6.60 -12.09 -38.27
CA TYR A 313 -6.62 -12.50 -36.86
C TYR A 313 -5.32 -12.10 -36.16
N ASP A 314 -4.17 -12.37 -36.79
CA ASP A 314 -2.84 -12.06 -36.24
C ASP A 314 -2.66 -10.55 -36.00
N VAL A 315 -3.31 -9.69 -36.80
CA VAL A 315 -3.25 -8.23 -36.65
C VAL A 315 -4.31 -7.69 -35.69
N LYS A 316 -5.57 -8.14 -35.84
CA LYS A 316 -6.74 -7.51 -35.22
C LYS A 316 -7.20 -8.16 -33.90
N VAL A 317 -6.76 -9.40 -33.62
CA VAL A 317 -7.24 -10.18 -32.46
C VAL A 317 -6.10 -10.75 -31.63
N GLN A 318 -5.04 -11.25 -32.23
CA GLN A 318 -3.93 -11.86 -31.48
C GLN A 318 -3.39 -10.94 -30.34
N PRO A 319 -3.26 -9.60 -30.52
CA PRO A 319 -2.85 -8.71 -29.43
C PRO A 319 -3.78 -8.69 -28.21
N THR A 320 -5.01 -9.20 -28.31
CA THR A 320 -5.99 -9.25 -27.23
C THR A 320 -5.90 -10.53 -26.39
N THR A 321 -4.94 -11.42 -26.67
CA THR A 321 -4.98 -12.81 -26.19
C THR A 321 -4.02 -13.13 -25.04
N LEU A 322 -3.14 -12.20 -24.66
CA LEU A 322 -2.09 -12.43 -23.66
C LEU A 322 -2.67 -12.90 -22.32
N ILE A 323 -3.50 -12.09 -21.66
CA ILE A 323 -4.04 -12.40 -20.33
C ILE A 323 -4.97 -13.64 -20.40
N PRO A 324 -5.94 -13.76 -21.33
CA PRO A 324 -6.78 -14.95 -21.41
C PRO A 324 -6.02 -16.28 -21.60
N LYS A 325 -4.90 -16.27 -22.35
CA LYS A 325 -4.06 -17.46 -22.56
C LYS A 325 -3.25 -17.83 -21.33
N GLN A 326 -2.86 -16.85 -20.53
CA GLN A 326 -2.02 -17.03 -19.34
C GLN A 326 -2.82 -17.26 -18.07
N ILE A 327 -4.05 -16.75 -17.98
CA ILE A 327 -4.88 -16.80 -16.76
C ILE A 327 -6.02 -17.82 -16.88
N GLY A 328 -6.51 -18.08 -18.09
CA GLY A 328 -7.68 -18.94 -18.31
C GLY A 328 -8.99 -18.16 -18.43
N ASN A 329 -10.12 -18.85 -18.25
CA ASN A 329 -11.44 -18.22 -18.30
C ASN A 329 -11.73 -17.44 -17.03
N MET A 330 -11.94 -16.13 -17.15
CA MET A 330 -12.27 -15.26 -16.01
C MET A 330 -13.75 -14.82 -16.05
N TYR A 331 -14.62 -15.60 -16.69
CA TYR A 331 -16.05 -15.32 -16.88
C TYR A 331 -16.35 -13.86 -17.25
N THR A 332 -17.00 -13.07 -16.38
CA THR A 332 -17.38 -11.68 -16.65
C THR A 332 -16.20 -10.76 -16.90
N VAL A 333 -15.02 -11.11 -16.37
CA VAL A 333 -13.77 -10.35 -16.55
C VAL A 333 -13.12 -10.65 -17.89
N SER A 334 -13.41 -11.80 -18.50
CA SER A 334 -12.65 -12.33 -19.65
C SER A 334 -12.59 -11.38 -20.85
N LEU A 335 -13.70 -10.73 -21.22
CA LEU A 335 -13.71 -9.73 -22.30
C LEU A 335 -12.82 -8.53 -21.98
N TYR A 336 -12.86 -8.07 -20.73
CA TYR A 336 -12.12 -6.89 -20.27
C TYR A 336 -10.64 -7.19 -20.05
N ALA A 337 -10.30 -8.42 -19.66
CA ALA A 337 -8.91 -8.89 -19.62
C ALA A 337 -8.32 -9.03 -21.04
N ALA A 338 -9.13 -9.48 -22.01
CA ALA A 338 -8.71 -9.48 -23.41
C ALA A 338 -8.49 -8.04 -23.93
N PHE A 339 -9.33 -7.10 -23.52
CA PHE A 339 -9.15 -5.67 -23.83
C PHE A 339 -7.94 -5.06 -23.13
N ALA A 340 -7.69 -5.38 -21.86
CA ALA A 340 -6.49 -4.98 -21.14
C ALA A 340 -5.21 -5.52 -21.80
N SER A 341 -5.27 -6.73 -22.38
CA SER A 341 -4.18 -7.28 -23.20
C SER A 341 -3.90 -6.42 -24.43
N LEU A 342 -4.94 -5.92 -25.10
CA LEU A 342 -4.79 -5.02 -26.26
C LEU A 342 -4.12 -3.71 -25.85
N ILE A 343 -4.57 -3.08 -24.76
CA ILE A 343 -3.99 -1.85 -24.24
C ILE A 343 -2.52 -2.08 -23.87
N HIS A 344 -2.24 -3.13 -23.10
CA HIS A 344 -0.87 -3.51 -22.74
C HIS A 344 0.04 -3.63 -23.99
N ASN A 345 -0.40 -4.39 -24.99
CA ASN A 345 0.41 -4.68 -26.18
C ASN A 345 0.51 -3.53 -27.19
N LYS A 346 -0.48 -2.62 -27.23
CA LYS A 346 -0.64 -1.67 -28.34
C LYS A 346 -0.95 -0.23 -27.93
N HIS A 347 -0.96 0.15 -26.65
CA HIS A 347 -1.35 1.49 -26.16
C HIS A 347 -0.83 2.65 -27.03
N SER A 348 0.44 2.64 -27.42
CA SER A 348 1.07 3.70 -28.23
C SER A 348 0.56 3.84 -29.66
N ALA A 349 -0.19 2.85 -30.18
CA ALA A 349 -0.75 2.82 -31.53
C ALA A 349 -2.29 2.80 -31.54
N LEU A 350 -2.92 2.98 -30.37
CA LEU A 350 -4.38 2.91 -30.20
C LEU A 350 -5.10 4.26 -30.39
N ASP A 351 -4.37 5.37 -30.49
CA ASP A 351 -4.97 6.68 -30.72
C ASP A 351 -5.75 6.72 -32.05
N GLY A 352 -7.01 7.14 -32.00
CA GLY A 352 -7.92 7.18 -33.14
C GLY A 352 -8.46 5.82 -33.59
N LYS A 353 -8.18 4.73 -32.88
CA LYS A 353 -8.57 3.37 -33.30
C LYS A 353 -9.97 2.98 -32.84
N ARG A 354 -10.69 2.24 -33.68
CA ARG A 354 -11.96 1.60 -33.29
C ARG A 354 -11.72 0.18 -32.82
N VAL A 355 -12.30 -0.16 -31.67
CA VAL A 355 -12.27 -1.51 -31.10
C VAL A 355 -13.68 -2.04 -30.97
N VAL A 356 -13.96 -3.16 -31.64
CA VAL A 356 -15.24 -3.87 -31.53
C VAL A 356 -15.12 -4.94 -30.45
N MET A 357 -16.07 -4.93 -29.53
CA MET A 357 -16.16 -5.79 -28.36
C MET A 357 -17.33 -6.76 -28.53
N PHE A 358 -17.14 -8.04 -28.23
CA PHE A 358 -18.23 -9.02 -28.17
C PHE A 358 -18.29 -9.70 -26.81
N SER A 359 -19.33 -9.36 -26.04
CA SER A 359 -19.66 -9.98 -24.75
C SER A 359 -20.71 -11.07 -24.93
N TYR A 360 -20.51 -12.19 -24.24
CA TYR A 360 -21.40 -13.34 -24.23
C TYR A 360 -21.50 -13.90 -22.81
N GLY A 361 -22.70 -14.29 -22.40
CA GLY A 361 -22.94 -15.13 -21.24
C GLY A 361 -24.01 -16.15 -21.58
N SER A 362 -23.80 -17.40 -21.18
CA SER A 362 -24.74 -18.51 -21.40
C SER A 362 -26.11 -18.29 -20.75
N GLY A 363 -27.12 -19.03 -21.23
CA GLY A 363 -28.51 -18.90 -20.80
C GLY A 363 -29.52 -18.28 -21.78
N LEU A 364 -29.23 -17.37 -22.73
CA LEU A 364 -28.02 -16.61 -23.02
C LEU A 364 -28.32 -15.12 -23.17
N THR A 365 -27.31 -14.29 -22.92
CA THR A 365 -27.30 -12.85 -23.19
C THR A 365 -25.97 -12.44 -23.83
N SER A 366 -26.02 -11.67 -24.90
CA SER A 366 -24.83 -11.22 -25.60
C SER A 366 -24.99 -9.81 -26.18
N THR A 367 -23.88 -9.13 -26.39
CA THR A 367 -23.85 -7.84 -27.09
C THR A 367 -22.51 -7.62 -27.78
N MET A 368 -22.59 -7.22 -29.04
CA MET A 368 -21.48 -6.59 -29.75
C MET A 368 -21.60 -5.07 -29.66
N PHE A 369 -20.53 -4.38 -29.31
CA PHE A 369 -20.48 -2.91 -29.19
C PHE A 369 -19.10 -2.40 -29.58
N SER A 370 -18.90 -1.08 -29.71
CA SER A 370 -17.59 -0.54 -30.04
C SER A 370 -17.15 0.64 -29.18
N PHE A 371 -15.83 0.77 -29.08
CA PHE A 371 -15.13 1.89 -28.50
C PHE A 371 -14.39 2.67 -29.57
N GLN A 372 -14.37 4.00 -29.41
CA GLN A 372 -13.44 4.88 -30.08
C GLN A 372 -12.33 5.26 -29.10
N LEU A 373 -11.10 4.87 -29.43
CA LEU A 373 -9.92 5.13 -28.60
C LEU A 373 -9.25 6.45 -28.97
N ARG A 374 -8.65 7.07 -27.96
CA ARG A 374 -7.83 8.27 -28.03
C ARG A 374 -6.84 8.24 -26.88
N GLU A 375 -5.68 8.84 -27.05
CA GLU A 375 -4.62 8.76 -26.02
C GLU A 375 -5.11 9.26 -24.65
N GLY A 376 -5.92 10.33 -24.60
CA GLY A 376 -6.39 10.93 -23.34
C GLY A 376 -5.36 11.85 -22.68
N GLN A 377 -5.59 12.20 -21.41
CA GLN A 377 -4.70 13.05 -20.61
C GLN A 377 -4.47 12.42 -19.24
N TYR A 378 -3.23 12.49 -18.73
CA TYR A 378 -2.91 11.98 -17.39
C TYR A 378 -3.85 12.56 -16.32
N PRO A 379 -4.40 11.75 -15.40
CA PRO A 379 -4.11 10.32 -15.19
C PRO A 379 -4.89 9.34 -16.09
N PHE A 380 -5.84 9.82 -16.89
CA PHE A 380 -6.70 9.03 -17.76
C PHE A 380 -6.18 9.00 -19.21
N SER A 381 -5.02 8.34 -19.39
CA SER A 381 -4.46 8.09 -20.72
C SER A 381 -4.21 6.61 -20.99
N LEU A 382 -4.23 6.19 -22.26
CA LEU A 382 -3.97 4.79 -22.65
C LEU A 382 -2.59 4.32 -22.18
N SER A 383 -1.58 5.19 -22.31
CA SER A 383 -0.23 4.90 -21.82
C SER A 383 -0.19 4.72 -20.29
N ASN A 384 -0.88 5.57 -19.54
CA ASN A 384 -0.93 5.44 -18.08
C ASN A 384 -1.73 4.21 -17.66
N ILE A 385 -2.82 3.88 -18.36
CA ILE A 385 -3.59 2.65 -18.11
C ILE A 385 -2.71 1.41 -18.27
N ALA A 386 -1.94 1.34 -19.37
CA ALA A 386 -1.01 0.24 -19.60
C ALA A 386 0.05 0.14 -18.49
N SER A 387 0.61 1.28 -18.06
CA SER A 387 1.60 1.34 -17.00
C SER A 387 1.06 0.92 -15.64
N VAL A 388 -0.13 1.39 -15.26
CA VAL A 388 -0.74 1.14 -13.94
C VAL A 388 -1.16 -0.33 -13.79
N MET A 389 -1.72 -0.92 -14.85
CA MET A 389 -2.11 -2.31 -14.83
C MET A 389 -0.92 -3.26 -14.69
N ASP A 390 0.29 -2.86 -15.10
CA ASP A 390 1.53 -3.64 -15.00
C ASP A 390 1.35 -5.14 -15.29
N VAL A 391 0.79 -5.44 -16.47
CA VAL A 391 0.42 -6.80 -16.83
C VAL A 391 1.64 -7.72 -16.87
N THR A 392 2.78 -7.22 -17.37
CA THR A 392 4.03 -7.99 -17.41
C THR A 392 4.51 -8.33 -16.00
N GLY A 393 4.66 -7.33 -15.12
CA GLY A 393 5.13 -7.57 -13.75
C GLY A 393 4.24 -8.55 -12.99
N LYS A 394 2.91 -8.41 -13.13
CA LYS A 394 1.96 -9.35 -12.50
C LYS A 394 2.01 -10.76 -13.07
N LEU A 395 2.25 -10.93 -14.37
CA LEU A 395 2.37 -12.26 -14.98
C LEU A 395 3.68 -12.95 -14.59
N GLU A 396 4.77 -12.19 -14.46
CA GLU A 396 6.10 -12.66 -14.07
C GLU A 396 6.20 -12.98 -12.57
N SER A 397 5.43 -12.31 -11.71
CA SER A 397 5.41 -12.56 -10.26
C SER A 397 4.61 -13.80 -9.84
N ARG A 398 3.96 -14.50 -10.79
CA ARG A 398 3.14 -15.68 -10.51
C ARG A 398 3.97 -16.86 -10.02
N GLN A 399 3.29 -17.74 -9.33
CA GLN A 399 3.85 -18.92 -8.69
C GLN A 399 3.19 -20.15 -9.29
N GLU A 400 3.99 -20.88 -10.07
CA GLU A 400 3.56 -22.13 -10.70
C GLU A 400 3.52 -23.24 -9.65
N VAL A 401 2.40 -23.94 -9.59
CA VAL A 401 2.23 -25.14 -8.76
C VAL A 401 2.12 -26.40 -9.61
N THR A 402 2.35 -27.55 -9.00
CA THR A 402 2.13 -28.84 -9.65
C THR A 402 0.64 -29.12 -9.84
N PRO A 403 0.26 -29.91 -10.88
CA PRO A 403 -1.13 -30.36 -11.04
C PRO A 403 -1.71 -31.02 -9.79
N ASP A 404 -0.94 -31.84 -9.06
CA ASP A 404 -1.39 -32.47 -7.81
C ASP A 404 -1.77 -31.43 -6.74
N SER A 405 -0.95 -30.39 -6.56
CA SER A 405 -1.22 -29.31 -5.61
C SER A 405 -2.44 -28.49 -6.02
N PHE A 406 -2.59 -28.24 -7.32
CA PHE A 406 -3.79 -27.62 -7.88
C PHE A 406 -5.06 -28.44 -7.59
N ILE A 407 -5.04 -29.76 -7.83
CA ILE A 407 -6.19 -30.64 -7.55
C ILE A 407 -6.53 -30.68 -6.05
N GLN A 408 -5.52 -30.74 -5.17
CA GLN A 408 -5.72 -30.67 -3.72
C GLN A 408 -6.38 -29.34 -3.31
N THR A 409 -5.97 -28.23 -3.93
CA THR A 409 -6.59 -26.92 -3.68
C THR A 409 -8.04 -26.89 -4.13
N LEU A 410 -8.35 -27.43 -5.31
CA LEU A 410 -9.74 -27.53 -5.78
C LEU A 410 -10.61 -28.36 -4.83
N GLN A 411 -10.10 -29.49 -4.34
CA GLN A 411 -10.80 -30.31 -3.36
C GLN A 411 -11.05 -29.53 -2.07
N LEU A 412 -10.07 -28.79 -1.57
CA LEU A 412 -10.25 -27.93 -0.39
C LEU A 412 -11.32 -26.84 -0.63
N MET A 413 -11.29 -26.19 -1.80
CA MET A 413 -12.26 -25.15 -2.14
C MET A 413 -13.68 -25.72 -2.27
N GLU A 414 -13.85 -26.93 -2.80
CA GLU A 414 -15.14 -27.62 -2.84
C GLU A 414 -15.71 -27.86 -1.43
N HIS A 415 -14.87 -28.18 -0.44
CA HIS A 415 -15.30 -28.31 0.96
C HIS A 415 -15.67 -26.96 1.59
N ARG A 416 -15.05 -25.86 1.16
CA ARG A 416 -15.30 -24.51 1.69
C ARG A 416 -16.46 -23.80 1.00
N TYR A 417 -16.83 -24.22 -0.20
CA TYR A 417 -17.94 -23.63 -0.93
C TYR A 417 -19.26 -23.83 -0.16
N GLY A 418 -19.90 -22.71 0.21
CA GLY A 418 -21.12 -22.72 1.02
C GLY A 418 -20.94 -23.19 2.47
N ALA A 419 -19.70 -23.35 2.96
CA ALA A 419 -19.40 -23.72 4.34
C ALA A 419 -19.36 -22.51 5.28
N LYS A 420 -19.30 -22.80 6.58
CA LYS A 420 -19.16 -21.84 7.68
C LYS A 420 -18.26 -22.41 8.77
N ASP A 421 -17.87 -21.57 9.72
CA ASP A 421 -17.07 -21.94 10.89
C ASP A 421 -15.69 -22.51 10.52
N PHE A 422 -14.93 -21.75 9.73
CA PHE A 422 -13.56 -22.10 9.38
C PHE A 422 -12.65 -20.87 9.32
N VAL A 423 -11.37 -21.11 9.55
CA VAL A 423 -10.28 -20.13 9.39
C VAL A 423 -9.44 -20.57 8.19
N THR A 424 -9.02 -19.62 7.37
CA THR A 424 -8.19 -19.90 6.18
C THR A 424 -6.73 -20.14 6.56
N SER A 425 -5.92 -20.57 5.59
CA SER A 425 -4.48 -20.72 5.78
C SER A 425 -3.82 -19.42 6.25
N LYS A 426 -2.84 -19.56 7.16
CA LYS A 426 -1.98 -18.43 7.57
C LYS A 426 -0.86 -18.14 6.57
N ASP A 427 -0.64 -19.07 5.63
CA ASP A 427 0.34 -18.88 4.58
C ASP A 427 -0.18 -17.84 3.58
N ARG A 428 0.45 -16.67 3.63
CA ARG A 428 0.15 -15.52 2.79
C ARG A 428 1.36 -15.19 1.90
N SER A 429 2.39 -16.05 1.90
CA SER A 429 3.68 -15.78 1.27
C SER A 429 3.56 -15.39 -0.20
N LEU A 430 2.64 -16.05 -0.92
CA LEU A 430 2.44 -15.86 -2.36
C LEU A 430 1.67 -14.59 -2.75
N LEU A 431 0.87 -14.02 -1.83
CA LEU A 431 0.07 -12.82 -2.13
C LEU A 431 0.98 -11.59 -2.25
N ALA A 432 0.67 -10.62 -3.12
CA ALA A 432 1.41 -9.36 -3.15
C ALA A 432 1.01 -8.46 -1.96
N ALA A 433 1.89 -7.52 -1.56
CA ALA A 433 1.51 -6.47 -0.61
C ALA A 433 0.30 -5.68 -1.13
N GLY A 434 -0.61 -5.30 -0.24
CA GLY A 434 -1.87 -4.63 -0.58
C GLY A 434 -3.00 -5.57 -1.03
N THR A 435 -2.74 -6.88 -1.19
CA THR A 435 -3.77 -7.87 -1.57
C THR A 435 -4.72 -8.14 -0.41
N PHE A 436 -6.02 -8.07 -0.64
CA PHE A 436 -7.03 -8.52 0.32
C PHE A 436 -7.16 -10.04 0.29
N TYR A 437 -7.35 -10.64 1.46
CA TYR A 437 -7.58 -12.07 1.63
C TYR A 437 -8.65 -12.34 2.69
N LEU A 438 -9.33 -13.47 2.53
CA LEU A 438 -10.29 -14.01 3.49
C LEU A 438 -9.52 -14.58 4.69
N THR A 439 -9.83 -14.12 5.90
CA THR A 439 -9.20 -14.62 7.14
C THR A 439 -10.02 -15.75 7.74
N GLN A 440 -11.33 -15.57 7.83
CA GLN A 440 -12.24 -16.56 8.40
C GLN A 440 -13.68 -16.38 7.91
N VAL A 441 -14.46 -17.45 8.05
CA VAL A 441 -15.92 -17.45 7.93
C VAL A 441 -16.49 -18.00 9.22
N ASP A 442 -17.27 -17.20 9.93
CA ASP A 442 -17.80 -17.61 11.24
C ASP A 442 -19.03 -18.51 11.14
N THR A 443 -19.58 -18.90 12.30
CA THR A 443 -20.76 -19.77 12.44
C THR A 443 -22.05 -19.21 11.82
N MET A 444 -22.06 -17.93 11.45
CA MET A 444 -23.16 -17.22 10.81
C MET A 444 -22.88 -16.88 9.34
N TYR A 445 -21.88 -17.52 8.72
CA TYR A 445 -21.45 -17.27 7.32
C TYR A 445 -20.88 -15.87 7.08
N ARG A 446 -20.60 -15.08 8.14
CA ARG A 446 -20.00 -13.76 7.97
C ARG A 446 -18.54 -13.94 7.60
N ARG A 447 -18.14 -13.28 6.52
CA ARG A 447 -16.77 -13.32 5.98
C ARG A 447 -15.98 -12.14 6.49
N PHE A 448 -14.75 -12.41 6.92
CA PHE A 448 -13.83 -11.40 7.42
C PHE A 448 -12.63 -11.33 6.49
N TYR A 449 -12.25 -10.12 6.12
CA TYR A 449 -11.16 -9.86 5.19
C TYR A 449 -10.09 -9.02 5.87
N ALA A 450 -8.87 -9.19 5.39
CA ALA A 450 -7.75 -8.35 5.77
C ALA A 450 -6.88 -8.07 4.57
N ARG A 451 -6.02 -7.05 4.68
CA ARG A 451 -5.10 -6.64 3.63
C ARG A 451 -3.68 -7.05 3.98
N LYS A 452 -3.01 -7.76 3.07
CA LYS A 452 -1.61 -8.15 3.24
C LYS A 452 -0.74 -6.89 3.30
N GLY A 453 0.10 -6.79 4.33
CA GLY A 453 0.83 -5.57 4.68
C GLY A 453 0.18 -4.75 5.80
N GLU A 454 -1.14 -4.84 5.98
CA GLU A 454 -1.83 -4.27 7.15
C GLU A 454 -1.89 -5.26 8.31
N GLU A 455 -2.04 -6.57 8.07
CA GLU A 455 -2.01 -7.58 9.16
C GLU A 455 -0.61 -7.93 9.68
N ASP A 456 0.43 -7.81 8.84
CA ASP A 456 1.82 -7.91 9.32
C ASP A 456 2.22 -6.65 10.11
N SER A 457 1.44 -5.57 10.03
CA SER A 457 1.54 -4.44 10.96
C SER A 457 0.92 -4.73 12.34
N ILE A 458 0.09 -5.78 12.44
CA ILE A 458 -0.61 -6.20 13.68
C ILE A 458 0.13 -7.37 14.38
N LYS A 459 1.04 -8.08 13.68
CA LYS A 459 1.99 -9.03 14.31
C LYS A 459 3.40 -8.87 13.75
N GLY A 460 4.07 -7.80 14.19
CA GLY A 460 5.49 -7.58 13.96
C GLY A 460 5.76 -6.60 12.81
N THR A 461 5.85 -5.31 13.17
CA THR A 461 6.70 -4.32 12.48
C THR A 461 7.89 -5.02 11.80
N THR A 462 8.08 -4.98 10.48
CA THR A 462 8.56 -3.81 9.71
C THR A 462 8.55 -4.08 8.19
N GLU A 463 7.70 -3.42 7.41
CA GLU A 463 8.28 -2.56 6.35
C GLU A 463 8.33 -1.19 6.99
N ASN A 464 9.54 -0.76 7.30
CA ASN A 464 9.81 0.47 8.03
C ASN A 464 9.17 1.63 7.25
N GLY A 465 8.13 2.27 7.79
CA GLY A 465 7.62 3.54 7.25
C GLY A 465 8.73 4.60 7.14
N SER A 466 9.82 4.44 7.91
CA SER A 466 11.06 5.19 7.71
C SER A 466 11.74 4.92 6.37
N VAL A 467 11.82 3.68 5.86
CA VAL A 467 12.47 3.35 4.58
C VAL A 467 11.70 3.93 3.39
N VAL A 468 10.37 3.84 3.38
CA VAL A 468 9.53 4.45 2.34
C VAL A 468 9.65 5.99 2.37
N ASN A 469 9.61 6.59 3.55
CA ASN A 469 9.81 8.04 3.71
C ASN A 469 11.23 8.46 3.30
N VAL A 470 12.25 7.65 3.60
CA VAL A 470 13.64 7.91 3.21
C VAL A 470 13.82 7.83 1.70
N ARG A 471 13.23 6.84 1.01
CA ARG A 471 13.26 6.76 -0.46
C ARG A 471 12.49 7.91 -1.11
N ALA A 472 11.31 8.26 -0.57
CA ALA A 472 10.55 9.41 -1.05
C ALA A 472 11.35 10.71 -0.87
N PHE A 473 12.05 10.85 0.26
CA PHE A 473 12.92 11.98 0.55
C PHE A 473 14.15 12.02 -0.37
N ASP A 474 14.77 10.87 -0.67
CA ASP A 474 15.85 10.78 -1.66
C ASP A 474 15.38 11.14 -3.07
N GLY A 475 14.14 10.75 -3.41
CA GLY A 475 13.49 11.13 -4.65
C GLY A 475 13.27 12.63 -4.85
N LEU A 476 13.48 13.46 -3.81
CA LEU A 476 13.45 14.94 -3.90
C LEU A 476 14.73 15.54 -4.49
N GLN A 477 15.81 14.77 -4.61
CA GLN A 477 17.09 15.27 -5.10
C GLN A 477 16.98 16.04 -6.43
N PRO A 478 16.29 15.55 -7.48
CA PRO A 478 16.17 16.28 -8.75
C PRO A 478 15.38 17.60 -8.63
N GLN A 479 14.34 17.63 -7.80
CA GLN A 479 13.51 18.82 -7.57
C GLN A 479 14.27 19.86 -6.76
N PHE A 480 15.03 19.43 -5.76
CA PHE A 480 15.90 20.31 -4.99
C PHE A 480 17.04 20.88 -5.84
N ALA A 481 17.63 20.08 -6.74
CA ALA A 481 18.60 20.54 -7.72
C ALA A 481 18.02 21.65 -8.61
N LYS A 482 16.84 21.41 -9.20
CA LYS A 482 16.10 22.44 -9.96
C LYS A 482 15.79 23.68 -9.15
N PHE A 483 15.46 23.53 -7.87
CA PHE A 483 15.22 24.67 -6.99
C PHE A 483 16.48 25.52 -6.80
N LEU A 484 17.64 24.90 -6.55
CA LEU A 484 18.91 25.64 -6.47
C LEU A 484 19.30 26.30 -7.79
N GLU A 485 19.05 25.66 -8.93
CA GLU A 485 19.31 26.20 -10.27
C GLU A 485 18.40 27.39 -10.63
N SER A 486 17.13 27.33 -10.24
CA SER A 486 16.12 28.34 -10.60
C SER A 486 15.93 29.44 -9.57
N SER A 487 16.51 29.30 -8.37
CA SER A 487 16.37 30.30 -7.32
C SER A 487 17.04 31.62 -7.70
N PRO A 488 16.32 32.75 -7.67
CA PRO A 488 16.89 34.07 -7.99
C PRO A 488 17.91 34.54 -6.95
N HIS A 489 17.90 33.94 -5.75
CA HIS A 489 18.85 34.22 -4.68
C HIS A 489 19.54 32.92 -4.27
N ARG A 490 20.88 32.94 -4.27
CA ARG A 490 21.69 31.83 -3.78
C ARG A 490 21.69 31.83 -2.24
N PRO A 491 21.35 30.72 -1.57
CA PRO A 491 21.47 30.63 -0.12
C PRO A 491 22.91 30.85 0.36
N ASP A 492 23.09 31.58 1.45
CA ASP A 492 24.41 31.72 2.11
C ASP A 492 24.86 30.41 2.76
N TRP A 493 23.90 29.60 3.23
CA TRP A 493 24.11 28.32 3.91
C TRP A 493 22.92 27.38 3.66
N ILE A 494 23.18 26.07 3.62
CA ILE A 494 22.14 25.04 3.74
C ILE A 494 22.36 24.26 5.04
N ILE A 495 21.36 24.27 5.92
CA ILE A 495 21.36 23.49 7.16
C ILE A 495 20.53 22.22 6.91
N TYR A 496 21.10 21.04 7.15
CA TYR A 496 20.50 19.76 6.77
C TYR A 496 20.72 18.69 7.84
N ASP A 497 19.87 17.66 7.83
CA ASP A 497 19.98 16.47 8.68
C ASP A 497 20.56 15.27 7.89
N PHE A 498 20.95 14.19 8.58
CA PHE A 498 21.68 13.05 8.00
C PHE A 498 20.91 12.37 6.87
N GLN A 499 19.58 12.40 6.92
CA GLN A 499 18.74 11.78 5.88
C GLN A 499 19.01 12.36 4.48
N SER A 500 19.42 13.63 4.39
CA SER A 500 19.72 14.35 3.14
C SER A 500 21.14 14.06 2.63
N HIS A 501 21.57 12.80 2.61
CA HIS A 501 22.96 12.44 2.30
C HIS A 501 23.46 12.93 0.92
N TRP A 502 22.57 13.08 -0.06
CA TRP A 502 22.87 13.60 -1.40
C TRP A 502 23.04 15.13 -1.46
N LEU A 503 22.52 15.86 -0.46
CA LEU A 503 22.43 17.32 -0.47
C LEU A 503 23.80 18.01 -0.44
N PRO A 504 24.78 17.60 0.39
CA PRO A 504 26.09 18.26 0.42
C PRO A 504 26.82 18.21 -0.92
N ALA A 505 26.76 17.06 -1.62
CA ALA A 505 27.38 16.91 -2.93
C ALA A 505 26.71 17.82 -3.98
N LEU A 506 25.38 17.96 -3.92
CA LEU A 506 24.63 18.85 -4.79
C LEU A 506 24.90 20.33 -4.49
N ALA A 507 24.91 20.72 -3.21
CA ALA A 507 25.22 22.08 -2.79
C ALA A 507 26.63 22.51 -3.20
N ALA A 508 27.61 21.58 -3.16
CA ALA A 508 28.96 21.82 -3.62
C ALA A 508 29.05 22.14 -5.13
N GLN A 509 28.16 21.59 -5.97
CA GLN A 509 28.10 21.92 -7.41
C GLN A 509 27.70 23.38 -7.65
N HIS A 510 26.94 23.96 -6.72
CA HIS A 510 26.57 25.37 -6.71
C HIS A 510 27.45 26.19 -5.75
N ASP A 511 28.53 25.60 -5.25
CA ASP A 511 29.53 26.21 -4.37
C ASP A 511 28.95 26.71 -3.00
N ILE A 512 27.78 26.20 -2.60
CA ILE A 512 27.04 26.62 -1.38
C ILE A 512 27.56 25.82 -0.17
N PRO A 513 27.91 26.47 0.96
CA PRO A 513 28.35 25.76 2.17
C PRO A 513 27.17 25.14 2.94
N CYS A 514 27.46 24.04 3.63
CA CYS A 514 26.51 23.16 4.29
C CYS A 514 26.84 22.97 5.78
N ALA A 515 25.82 23.04 6.63
CA ALA A 515 25.92 22.78 8.06
C ALA A 515 25.12 21.52 8.43
N TYR A 516 25.78 20.53 9.03
CA TYR A 516 25.08 19.33 9.47
C TYR A 516 24.46 19.58 10.84
N PHE A 517 23.13 19.65 10.90
CA PHE A 517 22.38 19.75 12.14
C PHE A 517 21.86 18.37 12.52
N CYS A 518 22.41 17.78 13.58
CA CYS A 518 22.01 16.45 14.02
C CYS A 518 21.14 16.53 15.27
N VAL A 519 20.00 15.85 15.25
CA VAL A 519 19.07 15.80 16.40
C VAL A 519 19.52 14.85 17.51
N TYR A 520 20.48 13.96 17.22
CA TYR A 520 21.06 13.03 18.18
C TYR A 520 22.07 13.69 19.12
N SER A 521 22.36 13.01 20.23
CA SER A 521 23.35 13.49 21.21
C SER A 521 24.78 13.43 20.66
N ALA A 522 25.69 14.26 21.21
CA ALA A 522 27.11 14.18 20.88
C ALA A 522 27.68 12.79 21.22
N SER A 523 27.25 12.22 22.35
CA SER A 523 27.67 10.88 22.77
C SER A 523 27.28 9.79 21.78
N THR A 524 26.09 9.89 21.17
CA THR A 524 25.61 8.98 20.13
C THR A 524 26.51 9.03 18.89
N LEU A 525 26.79 10.23 18.35
CA LEU A 525 27.64 10.38 17.17
C LEU A 525 29.09 9.96 17.43
N SER A 526 29.64 10.32 18.59
CA SER A 526 30.98 9.86 18.98
C SER A 526 31.05 8.35 19.17
N PHE A 527 29.98 7.71 19.63
CA PHE A 527 29.93 6.25 19.76
C PHE A 527 29.99 5.55 18.40
N LEU A 528 29.29 6.08 17.40
CA LEU A 528 29.34 5.60 16.00
C LEU A 528 30.77 5.73 15.44
N GLY A 529 31.43 6.87 15.67
CA GLY A 529 32.85 7.04 15.36
C GLY A 529 33.13 7.95 14.17
N PRO A 530 34.39 7.95 13.69
CA PRO A 530 34.82 8.86 12.64
C PRO A 530 34.16 8.51 11.29
N PRO A 531 33.89 9.51 10.42
CA PRO A 531 33.21 9.30 9.13
C PRO A 531 33.82 8.20 8.26
N LYS A 532 35.16 8.04 8.32
CA LYS A 532 35.88 6.99 7.58
C LYS A 532 35.36 5.57 7.89
N LEU A 533 34.97 5.29 9.13
CA LEU A 533 34.44 3.98 9.51
C LEU A 533 32.99 3.80 9.05
N LEU A 534 32.20 4.88 9.09
CA LEU A 534 30.80 4.87 8.67
C LEU A 534 30.62 4.73 7.15
N LEU A 535 31.63 5.19 6.39
CA LEU A 535 31.64 5.15 4.93
C LEU A 535 32.29 3.90 4.33
N SER A 536 32.87 3.01 5.16
CA SER A 536 33.52 1.80 4.66
C SER A 536 32.50 0.86 4.04
N ARG A 537 32.74 0.47 2.78
CA ARG A 537 31.93 -0.51 2.04
C ARG A 537 32.45 -1.94 2.16
N VAL A 538 33.54 -2.15 2.91
CA VAL A 538 34.11 -3.47 3.15
C VAL A 538 33.46 -4.03 4.42
N PRO A 539 32.60 -5.06 4.34
CA PRO A 539 31.89 -5.58 5.50
C PRO A 539 32.85 -6.01 6.61
N GLU A 540 33.96 -6.65 6.26
CA GLU A 540 34.97 -7.15 7.22
C GLU A 540 35.69 -6.02 7.99
N GLU A 541 35.67 -4.78 7.48
CA GLU A 541 36.25 -3.61 8.15
C GLU A 541 35.22 -2.79 8.95
N SER A 542 33.92 -3.09 8.79
CA SER A 542 32.85 -2.43 9.54
C SER A 542 32.82 -2.94 10.98
N ARG A 543 33.04 -2.04 11.94
CA ARG A 543 32.86 -2.38 13.36
C ARG A 543 31.42 -2.80 13.68
N PHE A 544 30.43 -2.48 12.84
CA PHE A 544 29.01 -2.66 13.15
C PHE A 544 28.46 -4.07 12.83
N ASN A 545 29.33 -5.04 12.56
CA ASN A 545 28.94 -6.40 12.20
C ASN A 545 28.94 -7.40 13.37
N SER A 546 29.22 -6.95 14.60
CA SER A 546 29.23 -7.81 15.77
C SER A 546 28.54 -7.15 16.95
N ILE A 547 27.87 -7.95 17.79
CA ILE A 547 27.23 -7.46 19.02
C ILE A 547 28.29 -6.86 19.95
N GLU A 548 29.46 -7.49 20.02
CA GLU A 548 30.58 -7.07 20.87
C GLU A 548 31.00 -5.62 20.64
N SER A 549 30.94 -5.13 19.40
CA SER A 549 31.36 -3.76 19.10
C SER A 549 30.41 -2.68 19.63
N PHE A 550 29.15 -3.04 19.88
CA PHE A 550 28.14 -2.15 20.45
C PHE A 550 28.05 -2.28 21.97
N THR A 551 28.45 -3.43 22.52
CA THR A 551 28.47 -3.70 23.98
C THR A 551 29.81 -3.40 24.63
N THR A 552 30.77 -2.85 23.89
CA THR A 552 32.09 -2.43 24.39
C THR A 552 32.35 -0.96 24.10
N VAL A 553 33.07 -0.31 25.00
CA VAL A 553 33.43 1.10 24.85
C VAL A 553 34.36 1.24 23.65
N PRO A 554 34.06 2.11 22.67
CA PRO A 554 34.93 2.36 21.53
C PRO A 554 36.37 2.72 21.94
N LYS A 555 37.37 2.19 21.24
CA LYS A 555 38.78 2.43 21.54
C LYS A 555 39.21 3.91 21.48
N TRP A 556 38.48 4.74 20.75
CA TRP A 556 38.71 6.18 20.65
C TRP A 556 38.08 6.99 21.79
N VAL A 557 37.26 6.38 22.63
CA VAL A 557 36.79 7.01 23.87
C VAL A 557 37.91 6.85 24.91
N THR A 558 38.72 7.90 25.05
CA THR A 558 39.95 7.89 25.87
C THR A 558 39.73 8.32 27.33
N PHE A 559 38.49 8.62 27.70
CA PHE A 559 38.09 8.98 29.07
C PHE A 559 37.24 7.87 29.71
N PRO A 560 37.18 7.77 31.05
CA PRO A 560 36.35 6.77 31.73
C PRO A 560 34.88 6.86 31.31
N SER A 561 34.37 5.78 30.72
CA SER A 561 32.99 5.68 30.23
C SER A 561 32.51 4.24 30.34
N ASN A 562 31.24 4.07 30.65
CA ASN A 562 30.50 2.81 30.60
C ASN A 562 29.30 2.89 29.64
N ILE A 563 29.29 3.89 28.76
CA ILE A 563 28.21 4.13 27.80
C ILE A 563 28.36 3.15 26.64
N VAL A 564 27.52 2.12 26.66
CA VAL A 564 27.42 1.06 25.65
C VAL A 564 25.97 0.63 25.52
N PHE A 565 25.65 -0.03 24.41
CA PHE A 565 24.35 -0.70 24.27
C PHE A 565 24.31 -1.98 25.11
N ARG A 566 23.10 -2.37 25.52
CA ARG A 566 22.82 -3.72 26.03
C ARG A 566 22.46 -4.67 24.88
N VAL A 567 22.63 -5.97 25.10
CA VAL A 567 22.49 -6.97 24.02
C VAL A 567 21.11 -6.89 23.35
N HIS A 568 20.03 -6.81 24.12
CA HIS A 568 18.67 -6.67 23.59
C HIS A 568 18.44 -5.38 22.77
N GLU A 569 19.18 -4.30 23.05
CA GLU A 569 19.11 -3.06 22.27
C GLU A 569 19.86 -3.23 20.95
N VAL A 570 21.01 -3.91 20.98
CA VAL A 570 21.80 -4.22 19.77
C VAL A 570 21.03 -5.15 18.85
N ILE A 571 20.34 -6.17 19.37
CA ILE A 571 19.51 -7.07 18.57
C ILE A 571 18.44 -6.27 17.81
N LYS A 572 17.74 -5.36 18.49
CA LYS A 572 16.74 -4.49 17.85
C LYS A 572 17.37 -3.54 16.84
N LEU A 573 18.52 -2.95 17.17
CA LEU A 573 19.25 -2.06 16.27
C LEU A 573 19.74 -2.79 15.01
N MET A 574 20.24 -4.01 15.15
CA MET A 574 20.68 -4.86 14.04
C MET A 574 19.51 -5.27 13.14
N GLN A 575 18.35 -5.60 13.71
CA GLN A 575 17.14 -5.84 12.91
C GLN A 575 16.75 -4.62 12.08
N ILE A 576 16.86 -3.41 12.64
CA ILE A 576 16.63 -2.15 11.91
C ILE A 576 17.69 -1.97 10.81
N ILE A 577 18.97 -2.15 11.12
CA ILE A 577 20.08 -1.99 10.16
C ILE A 577 20.00 -3.03 9.03
N GLU A 578 19.69 -4.29 9.32
CA GLU A 578 19.48 -5.34 8.31
C GLU A 578 18.30 -5.00 7.40
N SER A 579 17.19 -4.51 7.96
CA SER A 579 16.04 -4.06 7.17
C SER A 579 16.39 -2.89 6.23
N ASP A 580 17.33 -2.02 6.62
CA ASP A 580 17.82 -0.90 5.79
C ASP A 580 18.82 -1.34 4.70
N ILE A 581 19.55 -2.44 4.91
CA ILE A 581 20.60 -2.94 3.98
C ILE A 581 20.03 -3.87 2.90
N TYR A 582 18.97 -4.62 3.20
CA TYR A 582 18.45 -5.66 2.30
C TYR A 582 17.16 -5.29 1.54
N ALA A 583 16.75 -4.01 1.56
CA ALA A 583 15.53 -3.55 0.90
C ALA A 583 15.67 -3.33 -0.63
N SER A 584 16.88 -3.07 -1.14
CA SER A 584 17.25 -3.00 -2.56
C SER A 584 18.78 -2.86 -2.71
N PRO A 585 19.42 -3.39 -3.78
CA PRO A 585 20.84 -3.15 -4.08
C PRO A 585 21.23 -1.66 -4.23
N ASP A 586 20.24 -0.79 -4.46
CA ASP A 586 20.43 0.65 -4.70
C ASP A 586 20.22 1.52 -3.44
N ASP A 587 19.83 0.94 -2.29
CA ASP A 587 19.55 1.71 -1.07
C ASP A 587 20.81 2.09 -0.29
N VAL A 588 20.75 3.25 0.35
CA VAL A 588 21.85 3.82 1.14
C VAL A 588 21.57 3.65 2.64
N SER A 589 22.45 2.90 3.33
CA SER A 589 22.31 2.60 4.77
C SER A 589 22.36 3.86 5.65
N ALA A 590 21.67 3.82 6.80
CA ALA A 590 21.68 4.93 7.76
C ALA A 590 23.10 5.31 8.23
N LEU A 591 23.97 4.32 8.44
CA LEU A 591 25.38 4.55 8.80
C LEU A 591 26.12 5.33 7.70
N TYR A 592 25.92 4.98 6.43
CA TYR A 592 26.50 5.72 5.32
C TYR A 592 25.99 7.17 5.30
N ARG A 593 24.71 7.39 5.52
CA ARG A 593 24.09 8.72 5.59
C ARG A 593 24.72 9.61 6.67
N PHE A 594 24.90 9.07 7.88
CA PHE A 594 25.66 9.75 8.96
C PHE A 594 27.08 10.08 8.52
N GLY A 595 27.79 9.11 7.93
CA GLY A 595 29.16 9.28 7.45
C GLY A 595 29.28 10.42 6.44
N VAL A 596 28.38 10.50 5.46
CA VAL A 596 28.38 11.56 4.44
C VAL A 596 28.05 12.91 5.07
N ALA A 597 27.01 12.97 5.90
CA ALA A 597 26.61 14.22 6.55
C ALA A 597 27.73 14.79 7.45
N MET A 598 28.41 13.92 8.19
CA MET A 598 29.57 14.31 9.01
C MET A 598 30.78 14.68 8.16
N ARG A 599 31.06 14.00 7.03
CA ARG A 599 32.23 14.27 6.17
C ARG A 599 32.07 15.50 5.29
N ASP A 600 30.88 15.82 4.82
CA ASP A 600 30.70 16.83 3.75
C ASP A 600 30.16 18.19 4.23
N SER A 601 29.85 18.33 5.53
CA SER A 601 29.52 19.63 6.17
C SER A 601 30.75 20.48 6.48
N GLN A 602 30.61 21.78 6.71
CA GLN A 602 31.72 22.62 7.21
C GLN A 602 31.86 22.55 8.73
N PHE A 603 30.75 22.33 9.43
CA PHE A 603 30.69 22.13 10.88
C PHE A 603 29.45 21.33 11.25
N ILE A 604 29.41 20.85 12.50
CA ILE A 604 28.29 20.07 13.04
C ILE A 604 27.60 20.91 14.12
N ALA A 605 26.29 21.12 14.00
CA ALA A 605 25.46 21.76 15.02
C ALA A 605 24.65 20.70 15.78
N LEU A 606 24.64 20.79 17.11
CA LEU A 606 23.95 19.84 17.98
C LEU A 606 23.05 20.55 19.00
N PRO A 607 21.80 20.09 19.22
CA PRO A 607 20.90 20.65 20.21
C PRO A 607 21.27 20.14 21.61
N THR A 608 22.46 20.53 22.08
CA THR A 608 23.08 20.13 23.35
C THR A 608 23.77 21.32 24.02
N CYS A 609 24.32 21.11 25.21
CA CYS A 609 25.15 22.09 25.92
C CYS A 609 26.40 21.42 26.53
N VAL A 610 27.40 22.23 26.83
CA VAL A 610 28.71 21.74 27.31
C VAL A 610 28.57 21.05 28.67
N GLU A 611 27.64 21.48 29.51
CA GLU A 611 27.39 20.93 30.83
C GLU A 611 26.86 19.50 30.78
N LEU A 612 26.11 19.17 29.71
CA LEU A 612 25.59 17.83 29.46
C LEU A 612 26.60 16.93 28.73
N GLU A 613 27.36 17.44 27.77
CA GLU A 613 28.13 16.58 26.86
C GLU A 613 29.58 17.03 26.59
N SER A 614 30.23 17.78 27.49
CA SER A 614 31.56 18.37 27.29
C SER A 614 32.62 17.45 26.66
N GLU A 615 32.83 16.25 27.22
CA GLU A 615 33.83 15.29 26.77
C GLU A 615 33.47 14.70 25.41
N TRP A 616 32.16 14.49 25.18
CA TRP A 616 31.64 13.93 23.94
C TRP A 616 31.67 14.94 22.78
N ILE A 617 31.38 16.22 23.05
CA ILE A 617 31.51 17.30 22.06
C ILE A 617 32.97 17.43 21.59
N LYS A 618 33.92 17.40 22.53
CA LYS A 618 35.35 17.44 22.22
C LYS A 618 35.78 16.23 21.39
N LEU A 619 35.37 15.03 21.82
CA LEU A 619 35.66 13.81 21.09
C LEU A 619 35.06 13.81 19.68
N LEU A 620 33.82 14.28 19.51
CA LEU A 620 33.20 14.39 18.19
C LEU A 620 33.97 15.34 17.26
N ALA A 621 34.44 16.48 17.80
CA ALA A 621 35.26 17.42 17.05
C ALA A 621 36.60 16.79 16.61
N GLU A 622 37.23 16.00 17.48
CA GLU A 622 38.46 15.24 17.17
C GLU A 622 38.21 14.15 16.10
N LEU A 623 37.11 13.41 16.21
CA LEU A 623 36.76 12.32 15.29
C LEU A 623 36.37 12.80 13.89
N THR A 624 35.85 14.02 13.79
CA THR A 624 35.37 14.61 12.53
C THR A 624 36.32 15.63 11.94
N GLU A 625 37.31 16.08 12.71
CA GLU A 625 38.21 17.18 12.39
C GLU A 625 37.46 18.47 12.03
N LYS A 626 36.32 18.71 12.70
CA LYS A 626 35.41 19.83 12.43
C LYS A 626 34.97 20.56 13.68
N PRO A 627 34.59 21.86 13.56
CA PRO A 627 33.90 22.55 14.64
C PRO A 627 32.58 21.84 14.97
N VAL A 628 32.37 21.57 16.26
CA VAL A 628 31.10 21.07 16.79
C VAL A 628 30.49 22.18 17.65
N ILE A 629 29.36 22.70 17.21
CA ILE A 629 28.72 23.87 17.80
C ILE A 629 27.48 23.42 18.59
N PRO A 630 27.51 23.48 19.93
CA PRO A 630 26.31 23.30 20.73
C PRO A 630 25.39 24.50 20.53
N VAL A 631 24.17 24.28 20.03
CA VAL A 631 23.18 25.33 19.79
C VAL A 631 22.17 25.48 20.94
N GLY A 632 22.49 24.90 22.10
CA GLY A 632 21.63 24.86 23.27
C GLY A 632 20.58 23.74 23.19
N SER A 633 19.75 23.61 24.22
CA SER A 633 18.74 22.54 24.29
C SER A 633 17.58 22.69 23.29
N LEU A 634 17.42 23.88 22.68
CA LEU A 634 16.35 24.26 21.74
C LEU A 634 14.94 23.86 22.21
N HIS A 635 14.71 23.93 23.52
CA HIS A 635 13.45 23.51 24.11
C HIS A 635 12.38 24.62 23.94
N PRO A 636 11.15 24.30 23.51
CA PRO A 636 10.16 25.35 23.21
C PRO A 636 9.79 26.28 24.36
N ALA A 637 9.92 25.86 25.63
CA ALA A 637 9.67 26.75 26.78
C ALA A 637 10.64 27.94 26.86
N THR A 638 11.72 27.94 26.09
CA THR A 638 12.72 29.02 26.06
C THR A 638 12.65 29.89 24.79
N LEU A 639 11.68 29.68 23.88
CA LEU A 639 11.68 30.30 22.54
C LEU A 639 10.55 31.31 22.25
N ASP A 640 9.65 31.65 23.17
CA ASP A 640 8.40 32.43 22.91
C ASP A 640 7.54 31.89 21.75
N TYR A 641 7.92 30.75 21.20
CA TYR A 641 7.35 30.12 20.03
C TYR A 641 6.78 28.77 20.45
N TYR A 642 5.91 28.80 21.46
CA TYR A 642 4.74 27.94 21.37
C TYR A 642 3.62 28.85 20.89
N PRO A 643 3.05 28.60 19.70
CA PRO A 643 1.76 29.19 19.41
C PRO A 643 0.84 28.76 20.54
N ASP A 644 0.23 29.75 21.19
CA ASP A 644 -0.96 29.54 22.00
C ASP A 644 -1.81 28.48 21.32
N VAL A 645 -2.24 27.52 22.13
CA VAL A 645 -3.18 26.47 21.81
C VAL A 645 -3.97 26.78 20.53
N LYS A 646 -3.64 26.10 19.42
CA LYS A 646 -4.01 26.59 18.08
C LYS A 646 -5.50 26.42 17.76
N SER A 647 -6.20 25.63 18.57
CA SER A 647 -7.62 25.35 18.44
C SER A 647 -8.34 25.39 19.79
N PRO A 648 -9.62 25.78 19.84
CA PRO A 648 -10.45 25.72 21.05
C PRO A 648 -10.46 24.32 21.70
N ASP A 649 -10.33 23.26 20.90
CA ASP A 649 -10.33 21.87 21.36
C ASP A 649 -9.05 21.50 22.13
N GLU A 650 -7.90 21.98 21.67
CA GLU A 650 -6.64 21.82 22.41
C GLU A 650 -6.68 22.62 23.74
N GLU A 651 -7.41 23.75 23.78
CA GLU A 651 -7.48 24.62 24.97
C GLU A 651 -8.30 23.91 26.04
N ASN A 652 -9.44 23.37 25.63
CA ASN A 652 -10.30 22.53 26.46
C ASN A 652 -9.58 21.27 26.97
N LYS A 653 -8.74 20.62 26.14
CA LYS A 653 -7.93 19.45 26.54
C LYS A 653 -6.90 19.84 27.61
N TRP A 654 -6.18 20.96 27.44
CA TRP A 654 -5.24 21.45 28.47
C TRP A 654 -5.94 21.82 29.77
N VAL A 655 -7.10 22.49 29.71
CA VAL A 655 -7.89 22.85 30.90
C VAL A 655 -8.20 21.60 31.73
N ALA A 656 -8.68 20.51 31.12
CA ALA A 656 -8.98 19.26 31.82
C ALA A 656 -7.74 18.63 32.47
N ILE A 657 -6.60 18.60 31.77
CA ILE A 657 -5.33 18.08 32.30
C ILE A 657 -4.88 18.94 33.49
N LYS A 658 -4.93 20.26 33.33
CA LYS A 658 -4.52 21.23 34.36
C LYS A 658 -5.38 21.11 35.61
N GLU A 659 -6.71 21.00 35.47
CA GLU A 659 -7.63 20.85 36.60
C GLU A 659 -7.33 19.60 37.44
N TRP A 660 -6.93 18.49 36.81
CA TRP A 660 -6.51 17.32 37.55
C TRP A 660 -5.15 17.52 38.23
N LEU A 661 -4.19 18.13 37.54
CA LEU A 661 -2.86 18.42 38.08
C LEU A 661 -2.90 19.42 39.26
N ASP A 662 -3.79 20.41 39.22
CA ASP A 662 -4.01 21.41 40.27
C ASP A 662 -4.52 20.78 41.58
N LYS A 663 -5.21 19.63 41.51
CA LYS A 663 -5.71 18.88 42.68
C LYS A 663 -4.63 18.03 43.36
N GLN A 664 -3.48 17.86 42.72
CA GLN A 664 -2.37 17.06 43.24
C GLN A 664 -1.45 17.90 44.13
N ASN A 665 -0.79 17.26 45.08
CA ASN A 665 0.23 17.92 45.89
C ASN A 665 1.43 18.35 45.04
N ASN A 666 2.14 19.39 45.48
CA ASN A 666 3.38 19.80 44.83
C ASN A 666 4.40 18.64 44.82
N GLU A 667 5.09 18.47 43.71
CA GLU A 667 6.14 17.45 43.56
C GLU A 667 5.67 16.03 43.94
N SER A 668 4.44 15.64 43.56
CA SER A 668 3.88 14.31 43.83
C SER A 668 3.56 13.46 42.59
N VAL A 669 3.41 14.06 41.41
CA VAL A 669 2.97 13.36 40.18
C VAL A 669 4.16 12.84 39.38
N LEU A 670 4.09 11.57 38.95
CA LEU A 670 4.97 11.00 37.93
C LEU A 670 4.35 11.16 36.54
N TYR A 671 5.05 11.81 35.62
CA TYR A 671 4.66 11.86 34.21
C TYR A 671 5.23 10.65 33.46
N VAL A 672 4.43 9.91 32.71
CA VAL A 672 4.85 8.69 32.00
C VAL A 672 4.63 8.87 30.50
N VAL A 673 5.69 8.78 29.69
CA VAL A 673 5.63 9.05 28.24
C VAL A 673 6.69 8.32 27.42
N PHE A 674 6.26 7.66 26.33
CA PHE A 674 7.16 6.89 25.45
C PHE A 674 7.36 7.52 24.05
N GLY A 675 6.95 8.78 23.86
CA GLY A 675 7.10 9.49 22.59
C GLY A 675 6.11 9.01 21.52
N THR A 676 6.29 9.47 20.28
CA THR A 676 5.44 9.11 19.12
C THR A 676 5.88 7.82 18.44
N GLU A 677 7.16 7.46 18.57
CA GLU A 677 7.78 6.39 17.79
C GLU A 677 7.95 5.09 18.58
N ALA A 678 8.04 5.14 19.91
CA ALA A 678 8.17 3.92 20.69
C ALA A 678 6.80 3.25 20.89
N ARG A 679 6.72 1.97 20.55
CA ARG A 679 5.53 1.15 20.70
C ARG A 679 5.78 0.09 21.77
N LEU A 680 4.96 0.10 22.81
CA LEU A 680 4.96 -0.94 23.84
C LEU A 680 4.12 -2.12 23.35
N THR A 681 4.58 -3.34 23.61
CA THR A 681 3.75 -4.54 23.40
C THR A 681 2.63 -4.62 24.45
N GLU A 682 1.59 -5.40 24.20
CA GLU A 682 0.49 -5.63 25.17
C GLU A 682 1.02 -6.05 26.55
N ASN A 683 1.97 -6.99 26.58
CA ASN A 683 2.62 -7.41 27.83
C ASN A 683 3.38 -6.25 28.51
N GLN A 684 4.08 -5.40 27.75
CA GLN A 684 4.78 -4.24 28.30
C GLN A 684 3.82 -3.16 28.81
N ILE A 685 2.68 -2.94 28.14
CA ILE A 685 1.60 -2.05 28.60
C ILE A 685 1.04 -2.58 29.93
N SER A 686 0.77 -3.88 30.01
CA SER A 686 0.26 -4.53 31.22
C SER A 686 1.26 -4.44 32.39
N GLU A 687 2.53 -4.82 32.19
CA GLU A 687 3.56 -4.73 33.24
C GLU A 687 3.82 -3.27 33.66
N MET A 688 3.78 -2.32 32.72
CA MET A 688 3.90 -0.89 33.02
C MET A 688 2.72 -0.41 33.87
N ALA A 689 1.48 -0.72 33.45
CA ALA A 689 0.26 -0.35 34.16
C ALA A 689 0.28 -0.86 35.59
N ILE A 690 0.54 -2.16 35.78
CA ILE A 690 0.62 -2.79 37.11
C ILE A 690 1.76 -2.17 37.92
N GLY A 691 2.91 -1.88 37.30
CA GLY A 691 4.07 -1.31 37.98
C GLY A 691 3.85 0.10 38.51
N ILE A 692 3.32 1.00 37.68
CA ILE A 692 3.01 2.37 38.11
C ILE A 692 1.86 2.37 39.14
N GLU A 693 0.89 1.44 39.02
CA GLU A 693 -0.14 1.23 40.05
C GLU A 693 0.48 0.79 41.38
N LYS A 694 1.36 -0.22 41.38
CA LYS A 694 2.07 -0.72 42.56
C LYS A 694 2.99 0.33 43.20
N SER A 695 3.46 1.32 42.45
CA SER A 695 4.32 2.39 42.97
C SER A 695 3.62 3.28 44.00
N ASN A 696 2.28 3.33 43.96
CA ASN A 696 1.40 4.12 44.84
C ASN A 696 1.61 5.64 44.80
N PHE A 697 2.19 6.17 43.72
CA PHE A 697 2.24 7.61 43.47
C PHE A 697 1.16 8.06 42.50
N PRO A 698 0.71 9.33 42.58
CA PRO A 698 -0.07 9.91 41.52
C PRO A 698 0.68 9.92 40.19
N PHE A 699 0.02 9.61 39.08
CA PHE A 699 0.68 9.57 37.77
C PHE A 699 -0.20 10.10 36.63
N PHE A 700 0.44 10.67 35.63
CA PHE A 700 -0.19 11.04 34.37
C PHE A 700 0.52 10.30 33.25
N TRP A 701 -0.14 9.29 32.67
CA TRP A 701 0.43 8.45 31.63
C TRP A 701 -0.15 8.79 30.28
N VAL A 702 0.68 9.31 29.37
CA VAL A 702 0.32 9.46 27.96
C VAL A 702 0.57 8.13 27.27
N LEU A 703 -0.51 7.43 26.97
CA LEU A 703 -0.52 6.15 26.27
C LEU A 703 -1.11 6.37 24.88
N ARG A 704 -0.26 6.72 23.92
CA ARG A 704 -0.71 7.03 22.57
C ARG A 704 -1.22 5.77 21.88
N THR A 705 -2.36 5.91 21.22
CA THR A 705 -2.82 4.96 20.19
C THR A 705 -1.86 5.00 18.99
N PRO A 706 -1.77 3.93 18.19
CA PRO A 706 -1.16 4.02 16.87
C PRO A 706 -1.84 5.18 16.13
N HIS A 707 -1.06 6.16 15.68
CA HIS A 707 -1.59 7.31 14.95
C HIS A 707 -2.23 6.85 13.63
N ASN A 708 -3.53 6.62 13.65
CA ASN A 708 -4.41 6.94 12.53
C ASN A 708 -4.78 8.41 12.70
N HIS A 709 -4.43 9.25 11.73
CA HIS A 709 -4.79 10.67 11.71
C HIS A 709 -6.28 10.89 11.40
N LEU A 710 -7.17 10.27 12.19
CA LEU A 710 -8.60 10.51 12.23
C LEU A 710 -9.02 10.54 13.71
N GLU A 711 -9.02 11.74 14.29
CA GLU A 711 -9.74 11.99 15.54
C GLU A 711 -11.25 11.82 15.26
N SER A 712 -11.80 10.60 15.45
CA SER A 712 -13.16 10.38 15.98
C SER A 712 -13.62 8.92 16.09
N LEU A 713 -12.81 7.90 15.83
CA LEU A 713 -13.19 6.49 16.06
C LEU A 713 -11.99 5.63 16.49
N ALA A 714 -11.58 5.68 17.76
CA ALA A 714 -10.95 4.57 18.52
C ALA A 714 -10.29 5.04 19.82
N ASP A 715 -11.07 5.28 20.88
CA ASP A 715 -10.55 5.18 22.26
C ASP A 715 -10.66 3.74 22.81
N LYS A 716 -11.18 2.78 22.02
CA LYS A 716 -11.51 1.43 22.50
C LYS A 716 -10.45 0.34 22.31
N ASP A 717 -9.39 0.57 21.53
CA ASP A 717 -8.44 -0.51 21.19
C ASP A 717 -7.13 -0.54 21.99
N VAL A 718 -6.72 0.58 22.63
CA VAL A 718 -5.54 0.57 23.53
C VAL A 718 -5.95 0.48 24.99
N ILE A 719 -7.14 0.98 25.34
CA ILE A 719 -7.71 0.79 26.68
C ILE A 719 -7.98 -0.70 26.95
N SER A 720 -8.31 -1.49 25.93
CA SER A 720 -8.49 -2.94 26.06
C SER A 720 -7.20 -3.71 26.35
N MET A 721 -6.02 -3.11 26.10
CA MET A 721 -4.71 -3.69 26.44
C MET A 721 -4.30 -3.41 27.90
N LEU A 722 -5.05 -2.57 28.62
CA LEU A 722 -4.83 -2.33 30.04
C LEU A 722 -5.38 -3.52 30.86
N PRO A 723 -4.78 -3.84 32.02
CA PRO A 723 -5.31 -4.88 32.88
C PRO A 723 -6.77 -4.63 33.27
N ASP A 724 -7.57 -5.69 33.35
CA ASP A 724 -8.99 -5.60 33.70
C ASP A 724 -9.21 -4.78 34.98
N GLY A 725 -10.13 -3.81 34.92
CA GLY A 725 -10.47 -2.90 36.02
C GLY A 725 -9.37 -1.91 36.41
N PHE A 726 -8.28 -1.77 35.64
CA PHE A 726 -7.18 -0.85 35.94
C PHE A 726 -7.64 0.60 36.07
N LEU A 727 -8.43 1.10 35.11
CA LEU A 727 -8.93 2.48 35.12
C LEU A 727 -9.75 2.78 36.39
N ASP A 728 -10.56 1.82 36.86
CA ASP A 728 -11.34 1.97 38.10
C ASP A 728 -10.45 2.03 39.34
N ARG A 729 -9.36 1.25 39.38
CA ARG A 729 -8.42 1.21 40.51
C ARG A 729 -7.55 2.47 40.60
N ILE A 730 -7.39 3.21 39.52
CA ILE A 730 -6.53 4.40 39.47
C ILE A 730 -7.31 5.71 39.50
N LYS A 731 -8.65 5.71 39.42
CA LYS A 731 -9.49 6.91 39.25
C LYS A 731 -9.18 8.10 40.18
N ASP A 732 -8.72 7.83 41.41
CA ASP A 732 -8.43 8.85 42.42
C ASP A 732 -6.97 9.32 42.43
N ARG A 733 -6.09 8.64 41.66
CA ARG A 733 -4.62 8.81 41.73
C ARG A 733 -3.93 8.87 40.37
N GLY A 734 -4.54 8.46 39.28
CA GLY A 734 -3.87 8.40 37.98
C GLY A 734 -4.79 8.73 36.81
N ILE A 735 -4.19 9.25 35.74
CA ILE A 735 -4.83 9.42 34.44
C ILE A 735 -4.05 8.61 33.40
N VAL A 736 -4.78 7.89 32.55
CA VAL A 736 -4.29 7.40 31.27
C VAL A 736 -4.89 8.30 30.18
N TRP A 737 -4.01 8.96 29.43
CA TRP A 737 -4.38 9.92 28.39
C TRP A 737 -3.99 9.37 27.02
N THR A 738 -4.98 9.10 26.18
CA THR A 738 -4.79 8.46 24.86
C THR A 738 -4.53 9.45 23.72
N ASN A 739 -4.90 10.71 23.93
CA ASN A 739 -4.80 11.77 22.92
C ASN A 739 -3.44 12.50 22.98
N TRP A 740 -3.23 13.44 22.07
CA TRP A 740 -2.11 14.38 22.18
C TRP A 740 -2.16 15.11 23.53
N ALA A 741 -0.99 15.32 24.15
CA ALA A 741 -0.84 15.98 25.44
C ALA A 741 0.26 17.04 25.36
N PRO A 742 0.04 18.25 25.92
CA PRO A 742 1.04 19.32 25.93
C PRO A 742 2.15 19.02 26.95
N GLN A 743 3.12 18.20 26.54
CA GLN A 743 4.21 17.70 27.40
C GLN A 743 4.93 18.84 28.15
N VAL A 744 5.27 19.93 27.45
CA VAL A 744 5.92 21.10 28.05
C VAL A 744 5.10 21.68 29.19
N ASN A 745 3.79 21.84 29.01
CA ASN A 745 2.90 22.40 30.02
C ASN A 745 2.76 21.45 31.23
N ILE A 746 2.70 20.14 30.98
CA ILE A 746 2.66 19.13 32.05
C ILE A 746 3.95 19.16 32.85
N LEU A 747 5.12 19.13 32.20
CA LEU A 747 6.42 19.21 32.87
C LEU A 747 6.63 20.52 33.63
N ALA A 748 6.07 21.63 33.15
CA ALA A 748 6.10 22.92 33.84
C ALA A 748 5.26 22.94 35.12
N HIS A 749 4.25 22.09 35.25
CA HIS A 749 3.30 22.14 36.36
C HIS A 749 3.96 21.83 37.72
N PRO A 750 3.67 22.59 38.81
CA PRO A 750 4.30 22.38 40.12
C PRO A 750 4.09 21.00 40.75
N SER A 751 2.97 20.33 40.44
CA SER A 751 2.67 18.99 40.97
C SER A 751 3.51 17.88 40.34
N VAL A 752 4.08 18.08 39.14
CA VAL A 752 4.92 17.07 38.49
C VAL A 752 6.30 17.03 39.12
N ARG A 753 6.71 15.85 39.59
CA ARG A 753 8.02 15.67 40.24
C ARG A 753 9.08 15.17 39.28
N GLY A 754 8.71 14.25 38.40
CA GLY A 754 9.64 13.54 37.52
C GLY A 754 8.93 12.89 36.35
N MET A 755 9.73 12.31 35.46
CA MET A 755 9.27 11.71 34.22
C MET A 755 9.84 10.29 34.04
N LEU A 756 8.98 9.32 33.78
CA LEU A 756 9.35 8.01 33.26
C LEU A 756 9.26 8.06 31.74
N SER A 757 10.38 7.81 31.04
CA SER A 757 10.38 7.90 29.58
C SER A 757 11.29 6.91 28.88
N HIS A 758 11.08 6.84 27.57
CA HIS A 758 11.93 6.16 26.58
C HIS A 758 13.35 6.75 26.44
N SER A 759 13.75 7.76 27.22
CA SER A 759 15.08 8.39 27.14
C SER A 759 15.39 9.08 25.80
N GLY A 760 14.38 9.55 25.06
CA GLY A 760 14.61 10.35 23.85
C GLY A 760 15.27 11.69 24.18
N TRP A 761 16.29 12.07 23.40
CA TRP A 761 17.16 13.22 23.72
C TRP A 761 16.40 14.54 23.89
N SER A 762 15.44 14.82 23.00
CA SER A 762 14.57 16.01 23.12
C SER A 762 13.77 15.99 24.43
N SER A 763 12.99 14.93 24.68
CA SER A 763 12.15 14.75 25.88
C SER A 763 12.93 14.91 27.18
N VAL A 764 14.13 14.30 27.23
CA VAL A 764 15.03 14.37 28.39
C VAL A 764 15.42 15.82 28.70
N LYS A 765 15.81 16.59 27.68
CA LYS A 765 16.19 18.01 27.85
C LYS A 765 15.01 18.85 28.35
N GLU A 766 13.79 18.57 27.88
CA GLU A 766 12.57 19.26 28.33
C GLU A 766 12.38 19.06 29.84
N ALA A 767 12.44 17.81 30.29
CA ALA A 767 12.25 17.45 31.69
C ALA A 767 13.34 18.05 32.59
N LEU A 768 14.61 17.98 32.18
CA LEU A 768 15.71 18.60 32.91
C LEU A 768 15.61 20.13 32.95
N GLY A 769 15.10 20.76 31.89
CA GLY A 769 14.83 22.20 31.84
C GLY A 769 13.82 22.66 32.89
N PHE A 770 12.90 21.80 33.31
CA PHE A 770 11.99 22.07 34.42
C PHE A 770 12.46 21.51 35.77
N GLY A 771 13.66 20.93 35.83
CA GLY A 771 14.24 20.34 37.03
C GLY A 771 13.60 19.01 37.44
N ARG A 772 13.01 18.28 36.49
CA ARG A 772 12.34 16.99 36.72
C ARG A 772 13.35 15.86 36.63
N PHE A 773 13.33 14.97 37.61
CA PHE A 773 14.16 13.78 37.59
C PHE A 773 13.65 12.78 36.54
N LEU A 774 14.50 11.82 36.17
CA LEU A 774 14.21 10.85 35.12
C LEU A 774 14.20 9.41 35.63
N VAL A 775 13.17 8.65 35.27
CA VAL A 775 13.17 7.18 35.26
C VAL A 775 13.33 6.77 33.81
N LEU A 776 14.41 6.05 33.53
CA LEU A 776 14.89 5.80 32.17
C LEU A 776 14.46 4.39 31.75
N MET A 777 13.80 4.28 30.62
CA MET A 777 13.37 3.00 30.07
C MET A 777 13.54 3.01 28.54
N PRO A 778 14.79 2.91 28.04
CA PRO A 778 15.10 3.03 26.62
C PRO A 778 14.39 1.93 25.82
N MET A 779 13.81 2.28 24.67
CA MET A 779 12.98 1.37 23.85
C MET A 779 13.60 1.02 22.51
N THR A 780 14.22 1.98 21.82
CA THR A 780 14.75 1.85 20.46
C THR A 780 15.88 2.84 20.17
N TYR A 781 16.52 2.74 19.00
CA TYR A 781 17.55 3.66 18.49
C TYR A 781 18.69 3.91 19.49
N ASP A 782 19.08 5.17 19.71
CA ASP A 782 20.18 5.58 20.58
C ASP A 782 19.78 5.75 22.06
N GLN A 783 18.52 5.50 22.39
CA GLN A 783 17.96 5.76 23.71
C GLN A 783 18.72 5.03 24.83
N GLY A 784 19.27 3.85 24.52
CA GLY A 784 20.15 3.12 25.43
C GLY A 784 21.37 3.95 25.81
N LEU A 785 22.14 4.45 24.83
CA LEU A 785 23.31 5.30 25.07
C LEU A 785 22.95 6.55 25.89
N VAL A 786 21.84 7.20 25.54
CA VAL A 786 21.34 8.37 26.27
C VAL A 786 21.00 8.01 27.72
N ALA A 787 20.38 6.86 27.97
CA ALA A 787 20.07 6.42 29.33
C ALA A 787 21.34 6.27 30.18
N ARG A 788 22.41 5.65 29.65
CA ARG A 788 23.68 5.47 30.39
C ARG A 788 24.42 6.79 30.57
N LEU A 789 24.33 7.71 29.61
CA LEU A 789 24.84 9.08 29.78
C LEU A 789 24.20 9.77 30.99
N LEU A 790 22.88 9.70 31.10
CA LEU A 790 22.12 10.34 32.16
C LEU A 790 22.36 9.67 33.52
N GLU A 791 22.48 8.34 33.55
CA GLU A 791 22.81 7.60 34.77
C GLU A 791 24.25 7.91 35.25
N ALA A 792 25.23 7.96 34.33
CA ALA A 792 26.61 8.34 34.65
C ALA A 792 26.69 9.76 35.23
N LYS A 793 25.84 10.68 34.76
CA LYS A 793 25.71 12.04 35.30
C LYS A 793 24.81 12.14 36.53
N LYS A 794 24.25 11.03 37.01
CA LYS A 794 23.33 10.96 38.14
C LYS A 794 22.12 11.89 37.95
N LEU A 795 21.55 11.88 36.74
CA LEU A 795 20.37 12.67 36.34
C LEU A 795 19.11 11.80 36.18
N GLY A 796 19.28 10.49 36.08
CA GLY A 796 18.18 9.53 36.07
C GLY A 796 18.63 8.16 36.53
N LEU A 797 17.66 7.26 36.66
CA LEU A 797 17.89 5.87 37.02
C LEU A 797 17.21 4.97 35.98
N GLU A 798 17.93 3.99 35.45
CA GLU A 798 17.41 3.07 34.46
C GLU A 798 16.70 1.88 35.09
N VAL A 799 15.49 1.57 34.59
CA VAL A 799 14.76 0.38 35.02
C VAL A 799 15.43 -0.87 34.43
N PRO A 800 15.80 -1.88 35.24
CA PRO A 800 16.42 -3.10 34.76
C PRO A 800 15.51 -3.85 33.79
N ARG A 801 16.13 -4.43 32.76
CA ARG A 801 15.48 -5.25 31.72
C ARG A 801 16.25 -6.56 31.54
N ASP A 802 15.59 -7.62 31.11
CA ASP A 802 16.26 -8.87 30.74
C ASP A 802 17.19 -8.64 29.54
N GLU A 803 18.43 -9.11 29.64
CA GLU A 803 19.46 -8.87 28.62
C GLU A 803 19.17 -9.59 27.30
N ARG A 804 18.34 -10.64 27.29
CA ARG A 804 18.03 -11.44 26.08
C ARG A 804 16.93 -10.81 25.26
N ASP A 805 15.82 -10.41 25.88
CA ASP A 805 14.62 -9.95 25.17
C ASP A 805 14.19 -8.52 25.52
N GLY A 806 14.85 -7.89 26.50
CA GLY A 806 14.48 -6.58 26.99
C GLY A 806 13.15 -6.57 27.74
N SER A 807 12.63 -7.68 28.23
CA SER A 807 11.43 -7.66 29.08
C SER A 807 11.70 -6.95 30.41
N PHE A 808 10.66 -6.40 31.04
CA PHE A 808 10.72 -5.81 32.38
C PHE A 808 9.49 -6.24 33.17
N THR A 809 9.56 -6.17 34.49
CA THR A 809 8.47 -6.59 35.38
C THR A 809 7.84 -5.39 36.07
N SER A 810 6.57 -5.51 36.42
CA SER A 810 5.84 -4.52 37.20
C SER A 810 6.50 -4.26 38.56
N ASP A 811 7.15 -5.26 39.15
CA ASP A 811 7.89 -5.08 40.40
C ASP A 811 9.14 -4.21 40.22
N SER A 812 9.91 -4.40 39.12
CA SER A 812 11.07 -3.56 38.84
C SER A 812 10.65 -2.11 38.55
N VAL A 813 9.56 -1.91 37.79
CA VAL A 813 8.98 -0.57 37.56
C VAL A 813 8.60 0.09 38.89
N ALA A 814 7.85 -0.62 39.75
CA ALA A 814 7.37 -0.06 41.02
C ALA A 814 8.52 0.26 41.98
N GLU A 815 9.52 -0.61 42.07
CA GLU A 815 10.72 -0.42 42.90
C GLU A 815 11.51 0.80 42.44
N TYR A 816 11.82 0.89 41.15
CA TYR A 816 12.67 1.97 40.62
C TYR A 816 11.95 3.31 40.63
N VAL A 817 10.63 3.34 40.39
CA VAL A 817 9.82 4.55 40.60
C VAL A 817 9.90 5.01 42.06
N ARG A 818 9.74 4.10 43.04
CA ARG A 818 9.87 4.45 44.47
C ARG A 818 11.26 4.98 44.84
N LYS A 819 12.32 4.32 44.35
CA LYS A 819 13.71 4.73 44.58
C LYS A 819 13.94 6.19 44.20
N VAL A 820 13.45 6.60 43.03
CA VAL A 820 13.66 7.97 42.55
C VAL A 820 12.63 8.95 43.12
N MET A 821 11.40 8.53 43.39
CA MET A 821 10.34 9.40 43.93
C MET A 821 10.55 9.76 45.41
N VAL A 822 10.93 8.81 46.27
CA VAL A 822 10.90 9.03 47.74
C VAL A 822 12.17 8.60 48.46
N ASP A 823 12.86 7.56 47.99
CA ASP A 823 13.98 7.01 48.75
C ASP A 823 15.18 7.97 48.83
N LYS A 824 16.03 7.73 49.84
CA LYS A 824 17.29 8.47 50.06
C LYS A 824 18.26 8.31 48.88
N GLU A 825 18.29 7.12 48.27
CA GLU A 825 19.14 6.83 47.12
C GLU A 825 18.81 7.74 45.92
N GLY A 826 17.53 8.07 45.72
CA GLY A 826 17.09 9.01 44.69
C GLY A 826 17.30 10.49 45.01
N GLU A 827 17.72 10.86 46.22
CA GLU A 827 17.87 12.26 46.64
C GLU A 827 18.90 13.00 45.80
N VAL A 828 20.02 12.34 45.50
CA VAL A 828 21.08 12.90 44.64
C VAL A 828 20.56 13.14 43.22
N LEU A 829 19.77 12.20 42.68
CA LEU A 829 19.18 12.33 41.34
C LEU A 829 18.23 13.54 41.26
N ARG A 830 17.35 13.69 42.27
CA ARG A 830 16.41 14.81 42.37
C ARG A 830 17.14 16.15 42.53
N ALA A 831 18.17 16.21 43.38
CA ALA A 831 18.96 17.42 43.58
C ALA A 831 19.72 17.83 42.31
N ASN A 832 20.31 16.87 41.61
CA ASN A 832 21.00 17.13 40.35
C ASN A 832 20.05 17.60 39.25
N ALA A 833 18.90 16.95 39.09
CA ALA A 833 17.88 17.39 38.14
C ALA A 833 17.42 18.83 38.44
N LYS A 834 17.13 19.16 39.71
CA LYS A 834 16.78 20.54 40.11
C LYS A 834 17.89 21.54 39.79
N ARG A 835 19.16 21.16 39.95
CA ARG A 835 20.31 22.00 39.58
C ARG A 835 20.35 22.24 38.07
N MET A 836 20.00 21.25 37.24
CA MET A 836 20.00 21.41 35.78
C MET A 836 19.07 22.52 35.29
N LYS A 837 17.98 22.82 36.01
CA LYS A 837 17.09 23.95 35.70
C LYS A 837 17.82 25.30 35.62
N GLY A 838 18.88 25.50 36.42
CA GLY A 838 19.68 26.73 36.43
C GLY A 838 21.03 26.62 35.70
N VAL A 839 21.28 25.49 35.04
CA VAL A 839 22.53 25.20 34.32
C VAL A 839 22.26 25.05 32.83
N LEU A 840 21.09 24.54 32.45
CA LEU A 840 20.65 24.56 31.07
C LEU A 840 20.32 26.01 30.67
N PRO A 841 20.69 26.44 29.44
CA PRO A 841 20.43 27.79 28.98
C PRO A 841 18.97 28.17 29.18
N ASP A 842 18.74 29.20 29.99
CA ASP A 842 17.41 29.81 30.11
C ASP A 842 17.02 30.52 28.80
N LYS A 843 15.84 31.15 28.75
CA LYS A 843 15.39 31.87 27.56
C LYS A 843 16.41 32.89 27.02
N THR A 844 17.09 33.61 27.90
CA THR A 844 18.06 34.63 27.52
C THR A 844 19.40 34.01 27.08
N GLU A 845 19.82 32.92 27.72
CA GLU A 845 21.03 32.18 27.35
C GLU A 845 20.84 31.36 26.07
N MET A 846 19.64 30.83 25.84
CA MET A 846 19.27 30.17 24.58
C MET A 846 19.32 31.16 23.42
N GLY A 847 18.77 32.37 23.62
CA GLY A 847 18.90 33.47 22.68
C GLY A 847 20.37 33.76 22.37
N ARG A 848 21.24 33.81 23.38
CA ARG A 848 22.69 34.00 23.20
C ARG A 848 23.37 32.83 22.45
N CYS A 849 22.97 31.58 22.70
CA CYS A 849 23.48 30.43 21.95
C CYS A 849 23.08 30.50 20.47
N LEU A 850 21.82 30.85 20.19
CA LEU A 850 21.32 31.05 18.83
C LEU A 850 21.97 32.26 18.15
N ASP A 851 22.14 33.37 18.86
CA ASP A 851 22.83 34.56 18.35
C ASP A 851 24.30 34.23 18.03
N SER A 852 24.97 33.47 18.89
CA SER A 852 26.33 32.99 18.64
C SER A 852 26.39 32.05 17.44
N PHE A 853 25.38 31.21 17.25
CA PHE A 853 25.28 30.33 16.08
C PHE A 853 25.04 31.12 14.80
N ILE A 854 24.13 32.10 14.83
CA ILE A 854 23.86 33.01 13.71
C ILE A 854 25.10 33.86 13.39
N GLU A 855 25.80 34.36 14.41
CA GLU A 855 27.03 35.13 14.23
C GLU A 855 28.14 34.25 13.66
N PHE A 856 28.24 32.99 14.09
CA PHE A 856 29.13 32.01 13.47
C PHE A 856 28.80 31.82 11.98
N LEU A 857 27.53 31.63 11.62
CA LEU A 857 27.09 31.54 10.22
C LEU A 857 27.43 32.81 9.42
N LYS A 858 27.24 34.00 10.01
CA LYS A 858 27.55 35.29 9.37
C LYS A 858 29.03 35.53 9.16
N THR A 859 29.86 35.13 10.12
CA THR A 859 31.32 35.31 10.08
C THR A 859 32.01 34.30 9.17
N HIS A 860 31.41 33.12 9.00
CA HIS A 860 31.94 32.03 8.16
C HIS A 860 31.23 31.91 6.81
N LYS A 861 30.31 32.83 6.48
CA LYS A 861 29.72 32.89 5.13
C LYS A 861 30.83 33.19 4.11
N ARG A 862 30.70 32.62 2.91
CA ARG A 862 31.64 32.96 1.83
C ARG A 862 31.36 34.38 1.34
N GLU A 863 32.42 35.17 1.13
CA GLU A 863 32.28 36.45 0.44
C GLU A 863 31.85 36.19 -1.01
N PRO A 864 30.91 36.97 -1.55
CA PRO A 864 30.51 36.83 -2.94
C PRO A 864 31.74 37.07 -3.83
N VAL A 865 32.00 36.13 -4.74
CA VAL A 865 33.00 36.33 -5.80
C VAL A 865 32.54 37.54 -6.60
N VAL A 866 33.22 38.68 -6.41
CA VAL A 866 33.05 39.86 -7.24
C VAL A 866 33.59 39.47 -8.62
N THR A 867 32.68 39.12 -9.52
CA THR A 867 32.99 38.81 -10.93
C THR A 867 33.53 40.02 -11.66
#